data_AF-A0A7C3JD06-F1
#
_entry.id   AF-A0A7C3JD06-F1
#
_cell.length_a   1.000
_cell.length_b   1.000
_cell.length_c   1.000
_cell.angle_alpha   90.00
_cell.angle_beta   90.00
_cell.angle_gamma   90.00
#
_symmetry.space_group_name_H-M   'P 1'
#
loop_
_entity.id
_entity.type
_entity.pdbx_description
1 polymer ?
#
loop_
_entity_poly.entity_id
_entity_poly.type
_entity_poly.pdbx_seq_one_letter_code
_entity_poly.pdbx_strand_id
1 'polypeptide(L)'
;MKLFVPGRICLFGEHSDWAGGYRRINAQIEQGYTLITGTNQGIYAEVTTHPDSLVITSSTPEGERLGPVEIPMKADRLLQEAQKGDFWSYVAGVAYQALTHHHVRGLVIDNYKTDLPIKKGLSSSAAICVLTARAFNRLYDLKLTVRGEMELAYQGEITTPSRCGRMDQGCAFGNRPVLMTFDGDRLETSELRPKADLYFVIVDLNAQKDTMRILSRLNRCYPVAENEIEQGVQNLLGPINKRIVHEAIEAIKAADAARVGALMIEAQEQFDRYAAPACPEELTSPVLHKVLNYAPLKPHIWGGKGVGSQGDGTAQFIVRSQADQEAVIDILERDLGLTAYRLTLRAGSQVRKAVIPAAGFGTRLFPASKAVKKELFPVVDRDGIAKPAILYIIEEALAAGIEDIYIIIQPSDLREFQDFFNTQISIENYNKLSRKFQEYSKRLLEIGQRVHFVFQELQEGFGHAVYCTREVIGDEPFLLYLGDHIYRSDTERSCTQQLIDSFNQTGVSTLGLRRTAEAQIANFGTVTGAWIEPEKLLNVTEFAEKPTVDYARAYLRIPDMPEGEYMTVFGQYIIKPQIFNYLEEHIRNNVRERGEFQLTSALDRLRQEDGFYGLVIDGRRYDIGIPEYYLETLRTFRE
;
A
#
# COMPACT_ATOMS: atom_id res chain seq x y z
N MET A 1 -0.61 -15.24 14.50
CA MET A 1 -0.56 -14.44 13.24
C MET A 1 0.89 -14.24 12.85
N LYS A 2 1.25 -14.42 11.58
CA LYS A 2 2.65 -14.21 11.12
C LYS A 2 2.84 -12.77 10.67
N LEU A 3 3.96 -12.18 11.06
CA LEU A 3 4.37 -10.83 10.68
C LEU A 3 5.77 -10.85 10.08
N PHE A 4 5.98 -9.95 9.12
CA PHE A 4 7.29 -9.60 8.60
C PHE A 4 7.44 -8.08 8.64
N VAL A 5 8.61 -7.61 9.10
CA VAL A 5 9.01 -6.22 9.01
C VAL A 5 10.41 -6.16 8.42
N PRO A 6 10.60 -5.48 7.27
CA PRO A 6 11.92 -5.39 6.66
C PRO A 6 12.83 -4.44 7.46
N GLY A 7 14.13 -4.51 7.17
CA GLY A 7 15.01 -3.36 7.42
C GLY A 7 14.67 -2.19 6.51
N ARG A 8 15.45 -1.11 6.58
CA ARG A 8 15.30 0.05 5.69
C ARG A 8 16.60 0.49 5.07
N ILE A 9 16.53 0.97 3.83
CA ILE A 9 17.61 1.67 3.16
C ILE A 9 17.16 3.07 2.76
N CYS A 10 18.07 4.04 2.87
CA CYS A 10 17.90 5.36 2.29
C CYS A 10 18.40 5.33 0.85
N LEU A 11 17.51 5.53 -0.12
CA LEU A 11 17.88 5.67 -1.52
C LEU A 11 18.58 7.02 -1.72
N PHE A 12 17.99 8.10 -1.17
CA PHE A 12 18.52 9.46 -1.23
C PHE A 12 18.18 10.27 0.03
N GLY A 13 19.08 11.18 0.40
CA GLY A 13 18.83 12.23 1.39
C GLY A 13 19.13 11.86 2.83
N GLU A 14 20.13 11.00 3.02
CA GLU A 14 20.70 10.71 4.34
C GLU A 14 20.90 11.96 5.18
N HIS A 15 20.69 11.82 6.50
CA HIS A 15 20.89 12.87 7.51
C HIS A 15 19.93 14.06 7.47
N SER A 16 19.16 14.22 6.40
CA SER A 16 18.23 15.34 6.29
C SER A 16 17.05 15.23 7.28
N ASP A 17 16.78 14.05 7.81
CA ASP A 17 15.74 13.79 8.81
C ASP A 17 15.94 14.57 10.12
N TRP A 18 17.14 14.49 10.69
CA TRP A 18 17.48 15.27 11.88
C TRP A 18 17.87 16.71 11.53
N ALA A 19 18.43 16.96 10.34
CA ALA A 19 18.79 18.31 9.90
C ALA A 19 17.54 19.21 9.78
N GLY A 20 16.48 18.70 9.13
CA GLY A 20 15.19 19.39 9.04
C GLY A 20 14.53 19.64 10.40
N GLY A 21 14.86 18.83 11.41
CA GLY A 21 14.43 19.03 12.80
C GLY A 21 14.95 20.34 13.42
N TYR A 22 16.10 20.87 12.98
CA TYR A 22 16.63 22.14 13.48
C TYR A 22 15.83 23.36 13.01
N ARG A 23 14.88 23.22 12.07
CA ARG A 23 13.95 24.30 11.68
C ARG A 23 13.13 24.85 12.84
N ARG A 24 12.91 24.06 13.90
CA ARG A 24 12.28 24.51 15.15
C ARG A 24 13.09 25.60 15.88
N ILE A 25 14.40 25.65 15.64
CA ILE A 25 15.33 26.62 16.23
C ILE A 25 15.66 27.72 15.22
N ASN A 26 15.88 27.36 13.95
CA ASN A 26 16.21 28.29 12.88
C ASN A 26 15.35 28.03 11.64
N ALA A 27 14.33 28.86 11.42
CA ALA A 27 13.39 28.72 10.31
C ALA A 27 14.01 28.90 8.90
N GLN A 28 15.25 29.40 8.81
CA GLN A 28 15.98 29.54 7.55
C GLN A 28 16.60 28.24 7.06
N ILE A 29 16.78 27.24 7.93
CA ILE A 29 17.25 25.91 7.54
C ILE A 29 16.23 25.28 6.59
N GLU A 30 16.65 24.64 5.51
CA GLU A 30 15.73 23.97 4.57
C GLU A 30 15.02 22.76 5.22
N GLN A 31 13.85 22.40 4.71
CA GLN A 31 13.17 21.16 5.15
C GLN A 31 14.04 19.93 4.85
N GLY A 32 13.90 18.90 5.69
CA GLY A 32 14.53 17.61 5.47
C GLY A 32 13.75 16.78 4.45
N TYR A 33 14.43 16.10 3.53
CA TYR A 33 13.80 15.21 2.55
C TYR A 33 14.58 13.92 2.44
N THR A 34 13.98 12.81 2.85
CA THR A 34 14.55 11.47 2.69
C THR A 34 13.69 10.64 1.76
N LEU A 35 14.32 9.83 0.91
CA LEU A 35 13.67 8.86 0.07
C LEU A 35 14.15 7.47 0.49
N ILE A 36 13.28 6.70 1.12
CA ILE A 36 13.63 5.41 1.73
C ILE A 36 12.84 4.27 1.11
N THR A 37 13.25 3.03 1.36
CA THR A 37 12.47 1.82 1.07
C THR A 37 12.87 0.71 2.02
N GLY A 38 11.99 -0.26 2.25
CA GLY A 38 12.30 -1.47 2.99
C GLY A 38 13.18 -2.44 2.19
N THR A 39 14.01 -3.21 2.90
CA THR A 39 14.83 -4.29 2.33
C THR A 39 14.03 -5.58 2.13
N ASN A 40 14.62 -6.57 1.44
CA ASN A 40 14.04 -7.91 1.37
C ASN A 40 14.30 -8.74 2.64
N GLN A 41 15.32 -8.36 3.40
CA GLN A 41 15.67 -8.96 4.69
C GLN A 41 14.98 -8.21 5.82
N GLY A 42 14.71 -8.90 6.92
CA GLY A 42 13.97 -8.35 8.05
C GLY A 42 13.81 -9.29 9.23
N ILE A 43 12.78 -9.00 10.01
CA ILE A 43 12.40 -9.73 11.21
C ILE A 43 11.07 -10.44 10.92
N TYR A 44 11.05 -11.74 11.12
CA TYR A 44 9.86 -12.58 10.99
C TYR A 44 9.41 -13.01 12.38
N ALA A 45 8.13 -12.85 12.67
CA ALA A 45 7.59 -13.24 13.96
C ALA A 45 6.22 -13.90 13.84
N GLU A 46 5.92 -14.78 14.78
CA GLU A 46 4.57 -15.20 15.07
C GLU A 46 4.10 -14.48 16.35
N VAL A 47 2.92 -13.88 16.28
CA VAL A 47 2.35 -13.09 17.37
C VAL A 47 0.97 -13.58 17.78
N THR A 48 0.72 -13.55 19.09
CA THR A 48 -0.56 -13.90 19.71
C THR A 48 -0.82 -13.00 20.92
N THR A 49 -2.07 -12.93 21.38
CA THR A 49 -2.41 -12.19 22.61
C THR A 49 -2.02 -12.96 23.86
N HIS A 50 -1.59 -12.26 24.91
CA HIS A 50 -1.40 -12.79 26.26
C HIS A 50 -2.37 -12.07 27.23
N PRO A 51 -2.84 -12.71 28.31
CA PRO A 51 -3.74 -12.06 29.27
C PRO A 51 -3.16 -10.78 29.90
N ASP A 52 -1.89 -10.78 30.29
CA ASP A 52 -1.33 -9.75 31.18
C ASP A 52 0.19 -9.47 31.07
N SER A 53 0.90 -10.12 30.14
CA SER A 53 2.36 -10.02 30.00
C SER A 53 2.79 -9.80 28.56
N LEU A 54 3.89 -9.10 28.37
CA LEU A 54 4.65 -9.04 27.14
C LEU A 54 5.71 -10.15 27.19
N VAL A 55 5.58 -11.16 26.33
CA VAL A 55 6.50 -12.30 26.23
C VAL A 55 7.20 -12.24 24.89
N ILE A 56 8.54 -12.20 24.90
CA ILE A 56 9.32 -12.00 23.68
C ILE A 56 10.40 -13.06 23.58
N THR A 57 10.49 -13.72 22.43
CA THR A 57 11.61 -14.57 22.01
C THR A 57 12.14 -14.03 20.70
N SER A 58 13.46 -14.04 20.51
CA SER A 58 14.09 -13.51 19.29
C SER A 58 15.21 -14.42 18.80
N SER A 59 15.30 -14.57 17.49
CA SER A 59 16.37 -15.29 16.82
C SER A 59 17.36 -14.33 16.17
N THR A 60 18.66 -14.55 16.39
CA THR A 60 19.72 -13.83 15.69
C THR A 60 19.87 -14.30 14.23
N PRO A 61 20.58 -13.54 13.37
CA PRO A 61 20.91 -13.97 12.01
C PRO A 61 21.67 -15.30 11.93
N GLU A 62 22.45 -15.61 12.97
CA GLU A 62 23.19 -16.87 13.10
C GLU A 62 22.31 -18.03 13.59
N GLY A 63 21.03 -17.78 13.88
CA GLY A 63 20.06 -18.77 14.33
C GLY A 63 20.06 -19.01 15.85
N GLU A 64 20.80 -18.23 16.64
CA GLU A 64 20.76 -18.30 18.10
C GLU A 64 19.41 -17.79 18.61
N ARG A 65 18.78 -18.51 19.55
CA ARG A 65 17.48 -18.13 20.13
C ARG A 65 17.67 -17.53 21.51
N LEU A 66 17.21 -16.29 21.69
CA LEU A 66 17.29 -15.50 22.91
C LEU A 66 15.90 -15.39 23.57
N GLY A 67 15.86 -15.46 24.91
CA GLY A 67 14.61 -15.44 25.68
C GLY A 67 14.04 -16.84 25.99
N PRO A 68 12.74 -16.96 26.34
CA PRO A 68 11.77 -15.88 26.41
C PRO A 68 12.06 -14.90 27.55
N VAL A 69 11.82 -13.62 27.30
CA VAL A 69 11.75 -12.59 28.35
C VAL A 69 10.28 -12.27 28.56
N GLU A 70 9.85 -12.29 29.82
CA GLU A 70 8.50 -11.94 30.23
C GLU A 70 8.50 -10.65 31.05
N ILE A 71 7.71 -9.67 30.60
CA ILE A 71 7.55 -8.36 31.25
C ILE A 71 6.06 -8.16 31.53
N PRO A 72 5.63 -7.94 32.78
CA PRO A 72 4.23 -7.65 33.07
C PRO A 72 3.73 -6.41 32.30
N MET A 73 2.52 -6.45 31.75
CA MET A 73 1.86 -5.30 31.10
C MET A 73 1.39 -4.27 32.15
N LYS A 74 2.35 -3.69 32.86
CA LYS A 74 2.16 -2.59 33.80
C LYS A 74 3.07 -1.44 33.39
N ALA A 75 2.53 -0.23 33.35
CA ALA A 75 3.20 0.94 32.80
C ALA A 75 4.58 1.21 33.46
N ASP A 76 4.67 1.07 34.78
CA ASP A 76 5.91 1.22 35.56
C ASP A 76 6.96 0.17 35.21
N ARG A 77 6.53 -1.10 35.01
CA ARG A 77 7.42 -2.21 34.66
C ARG A 77 7.95 -2.09 33.24
N LEU A 78 7.08 -1.77 32.29
CA LEU A 78 7.47 -1.57 30.88
C LEU A 78 8.40 -0.38 30.73
N LEU A 79 8.13 0.74 31.42
CA LEU A 79 9.00 1.91 31.38
C LEU A 79 10.37 1.63 32.01
N GLN A 80 10.42 0.91 33.13
CA GLN A 80 11.69 0.49 33.75
C GLN A 80 12.51 -0.37 32.80
N GLU A 81 11.88 -1.30 32.08
CA GLU A 81 12.56 -2.13 31.09
C GLU A 81 13.05 -1.30 29.90
N ALA A 82 12.21 -0.42 29.34
CA ALA A 82 12.56 0.43 28.22
C ALA A 82 13.79 1.32 28.50
N GLN A 83 13.99 1.74 29.75
CA GLN A 83 15.11 2.59 30.15
C GLN A 83 16.46 1.86 30.29
N LYS A 84 16.51 0.52 30.22
CA LYS A 84 17.78 -0.24 30.34
C LYS A 84 18.69 -0.06 29.12
N GLY A 85 18.11 0.15 27.93
CA GLY A 85 18.85 0.35 26.69
C GLY A 85 19.44 -0.92 26.08
N ASP A 86 18.90 -2.09 26.42
CA ASP A 86 19.21 -3.37 25.79
C ASP A 86 18.27 -3.67 24.60
N PHE A 87 18.39 -4.86 24.00
CA PHE A 87 17.55 -5.26 22.86
C PHE A 87 16.05 -5.34 23.23
N TRP A 88 15.71 -5.78 24.45
CA TRP A 88 14.33 -5.94 24.90
C TRP A 88 13.65 -4.61 25.20
N SER A 89 14.46 -3.60 25.55
CA SER A 89 14.03 -2.24 25.83
C SER A 89 13.18 -1.64 24.70
N TYR A 90 13.50 -1.93 23.44
CA TYR A 90 12.76 -1.44 22.27
C TYR A 90 11.31 -1.93 22.24
N VAL A 91 11.10 -3.22 22.51
CA VAL A 91 9.77 -3.83 22.52
C VAL A 91 8.98 -3.34 23.73
N ALA A 92 9.64 -3.24 24.90
CA ALA A 92 9.03 -2.71 26.11
C ALA A 92 8.59 -1.25 25.96
N GLY A 93 9.39 -0.41 25.30
CA GLY A 93 9.06 0.99 25.01
C GLY A 93 7.81 1.12 24.15
N VAL A 94 7.69 0.33 23.08
CA VAL A 94 6.48 0.31 22.23
C VAL A 94 5.27 -0.21 22.99
N ALA A 95 5.43 -1.27 23.78
CA ALA A 95 4.35 -1.80 24.62
C ALA A 95 3.89 -0.79 25.69
N TYR A 96 4.81 -0.01 26.27
CA TYR A 96 4.48 1.09 27.18
C TYR A 96 3.60 2.13 26.49
N GLN A 97 3.99 2.56 25.28
CA GLN A 97 3.21 3.54 24.51
C GLN A 97 1.83 2.97 24.11
N ALA A 98 1.79 1.70 23.68
CA ALA A 98 0.54 1.04 23.34
C ALA A 98 -0.41 0.93 24.54
N LEU A 99 0.10 0.53 25.72
CA LEU A 99 -0.67 0.40 26.95
C LEU A 99 -1.20 1.74 27.47
N THR A 100 -0.44 2.82 27.30
CA THR A 100 -0.80 4.16 27.82
C THR A 100 -1.80 4.89 26.93
N HIS A 101 -1.80 4.63 25.62
CA HIS A 101 -2.65 5.32 24.65
C HIS A 101 -3.84 4.48 24.18
N HIS A 102 -3.81 3.16 24.37
CA HIS A 102 -4.83 2.24 23.88
C HIS A 102 -5.25 1.21 24.93
N HIS A 103 -6.44 0.63 24.73
CA HIS A 103 -6.95 -0.42 25.61
C HIS A 103 -6.45 -1.80 25.15
N VAL A 104 -5.20 -2.14 25.51
CA VAL A 104 -4.54 -3.39 25.14
C VAL A 104 -4.21 -4.26 26.36
N ARG A 105 -4.02 -5.56 26.12
CA ARG A 105 -3.51 -6.54 27.09
C ARG A 105 -2.12 -7.03 26.67
N GLY A 106 -1.69 -8.18 27.21
CA GLY A 106 -0.40 -8.79 26.89
C GLY A 106 -0.25 -9.25 25.45
N LEU A 107 1.00 -9.51 25.08
CA LEU A 107 1.39 -9.86 23.73
C LEU A 107 2.50 -10.90 23.79
N VAL A 108 2.40 -11.95 22.98
CA VAL A 108 3.50 -12.87 22.72
C VAL A 108 4.08 -12.56 21.36
N ILE A 109 5.40 -12.36 21.29
CA ILE A 109 6.16 -12.19 20.06
C ILE A 109 7.22 -13.28 20.00
N ASP A 110 7.04 -14.26 19.11
CA ASP A 110 8.08 -15.24 18.77
C ASP A 110 8.75 -14.82 17.46
N ASN A 111 9.79 -14.01 17.55
CA ASN A 111 10.65 -13.72 16.40
C ASN A 111 11.50 -14.96 16.07
N TYR A 112 10.93 -15.83 15.23
CA TYR A 112 11.49 -17.14 14.88
C TYR A 112 12.59 -17.09 13.81
N LYS A 113 12.74 -15.97 13.10
CA LYS A 113 13.79 -15.77 12.08
C LYS A 113 14.13 -14.30 11.95
N THR A 114 15.42 -13.99 11.90
CA THR A 114 15.93 -12.68 11.49
C THR A 114 16.97 -12.94 10.41
N ASP A 115 16.80 -12.37 9.21
CA ASP A 115 17.83 -12.39 8.16
C ASP A 115 18.39 -10.99 7.87
N LEU A 116 18.00 -10.01 8.70
CA LEU A 116 18.53 -8.66 8.66
C LEU A 116 19.99 -8.61 9.18
N PRO A 117 20.94 -8.06 8.41
CA PRO A 117 22.32 -7.89 8.89
C PRO A 117 22.37 -6.91 10.09
N ILE A 118 22.69 -7.40 11.30
CA ILE A 118 22.74 -6.57 12.51
C ILE A 118 24.01 -5.69 12.52
N LYS A 119 23.88 -4.44 13.00
CA LYS A 119 24.92 -3.38 13.18
C LYS A 119 25.34 -2.53 11.96
N LYS A 120 24.62 -2.57 10.82
CA LYS A 120 25.17 -2.06 9.54
C LYS A 120 24.32 -1.01 8.82
N GLY A 121 23.60 -0.19 9.58
CA GLY A 121 22.80 0.91 9.02
C GLY A 121 21.55 0.46 8.26
N LEU A 122 20.94 -0.68 8.65
CA LEU A 122 19.67 -1.21 8.12
C LEU A 122 18.52 -1.21 9.15
N SER A 123 18.70 -0.51 10.28
CA SER A 123 17.69 -0.20 11.31
C SER A 123 16.98 -1.39 11.96
N SER A 124 17.76 -2.31 12.55
CA SER A 124 17.20 -3.44 13.30
C SER A 124 16.35 -3.02 14.51
N SER A 125 16.69 -1.93 15.22
CA SER A 125 15.88 -1.41 16.33
C SER A 125 14.52 -0.91 15.87
N ALA A 126 14.48 -0.11 14.81
CA ALA A 126 13.24 0.38 14.25
C ALA A 126 12.36 -0.76 13.70
N ALA A 127 12.95 -1.76 13.04
CA ALA A 127 12.22 -2.93 12.55
C ALA A 127 11.52 -3.70 13.68
N ILE A 128 12.18 -3.91 14.84
CA ILE A 128 11.54 -4.60 15.98
C ILE A 128 10.48 -3.72 16.66
N CYS A 129 10.69 -2.40 16.74
CA CYS A 129 9.68 -1.46 17.24
C CYS A 129 8.43 -1.47 16.35
N VAL A 130 8.60 -1.38 15.03
CA VAL A 130 7.51 -1.45 14.04
C VAL A 130 6.81 -2.80 14.09
N LEU A 131 7.54 -3.91 14.24
CA LEU A 131 6.94 -5.24 14.39
C LEU A 131 6.02 -5.31 15.61
N THR A 132 6.46 -4.70 16.71
CA THR A 132 5.70 -4.67 17.97
C THR A 132 4.46 -3.78 17.84
N ALA A 133 4.62 -2.58 17.27
CA ALA A 133 3.51 -1.66 17.01
C ALA A 133 2.46 -2.30 16.08
N ARG A 134 2.92 -2.97 15.02
CA ARG A 134 2.08 -3.75 14.11
C ARG A 134 1.39 -4.90 14.82
N ALA A 135 2.09 -5.65 15.66
CA ALA A 135 1.49 -6.75 16.42
C ALA A 135 0.33 -6.27 17.30
N PHE A 136 0.53 -5.17 18.04
CA PHE A 136 -0.56 -4.54 18.80
C PHE A 136 -1.69 -4.06 17.89
N ASN A 137 -1.36 -3.33 16.81
CA ASN A 137 -2.34 -2.77 15.89
C ASN A 137 -3.27 -3.86 15.32
N ARG A 138 -2.70 -4.98 14.88
CA ARG A 138 -3.45 -6.06 14.23
C ARG A 138 -4.21 -6.94 15.24
N LEU A 139 -3.59 -7.36 16.34
CA LEU A 139 -4.23 -8.26 17.31
C LEU A 139 -5.31 -7.59 18.16
N TYR A 140 -5.17 -6.28 18.42
CA TYR A 140 -6.14 -5.49 19.16
C TYR A 140 -6.99 -4.58 18.27
N ASP A 141 -6.83 -4.68 16.94
CA ASP A 141 -7.55 -3.90 15.92
C ASP A 141 -7.59 -2.40 16.28
N LEU A 142 -6.41 -1.83 16.59
CA LEU A 142 -6.26 -0.44 17.05
C LEU A 142 -6.61 0.60 15.98
N LYS A 143 -6.92 0.16 14.75
CA LYS A 143 -7.30 0.99 13.59
C LYS A 143 -6.22 1.98 13.17
N LEU A 144 -4.95 1.75 13.52
CA LEU A 144 -3.85 2.62 13.14
C LEU A 144 -3.52 2.43 11.65
N THR A 145 -3.26 3.54 10.96
CA THR A 145 -2.65 3.53 9.62
C THR A 145 -1.20 3.04 9.71
N VAL A 146 -0.56 2.74 8.57
CA VAL A 146 0.89 2.42 8.54
C VAL A 146 1.72 3.56 9.15
N ARG A 147 1.34 4.82 8.90
CA ARG A 147 1.94 5.99 9.56
C ARG A 147 1.69 5.99 11.07
N GLY A 148 0.52 5.55 11.53
CA GLY A 148 0.23 5.36 12.95
C GLY A 148 1.08 4.26 13.60
N GLU A 149 1.31 3.14 12.90
CA GLU A 149 2.26 2.10 13.34
C GLU A 149 3.69 2.66 13.46
N MET A 150 4.12 3.43 12.45
CA MET A 150 5.42 4.10 12.44
C MET A 150 5.57 5.08 13.61
N GLU A 151 4.55 5.90 13.87
CA GLU A 151 4.58 6.87 14.97
C GLU A 151 4.60 6.16 16.34
N LEU A 152 3.76 5.14 16.54
CA LEU A 152 3.76 4.34 17.77
C LEU A 152 5.13 3.66 18.00
N ALA A 153 5.74 3.13 16.93
CA ALA A 153 7.08 2.56 16.98
C ALA A 153 8.14 3.61 17.35
N TYR A 154 8.07 4.80 16.75
CA TYR A 154 8.98 5.90 17.05
C TYR A 154 8.87 6.37 18.50
N GLN A 155 7.65 6.59 18.99
CA GLN A 155 7.40 6.96 20.40
C GLN A 155 7.94 5.90 21.36
N GLY A 156 7.80 4.62 21.00
CA GLY A 156 8.36 3.53 21.78
C GLY A 156 9.89 3.53 21.78
N GLU A 157 10.52 3.78 20.62
CA GLU A 157 11.98 3.82 20.52
C GLU A 157 12.59 4.99 21.31
N ILE A 158 11.99 6.19 21.27
CA ILE A 158 12.47 7.35 22.05
C ILE A 158 12.16 7.26 23.55
N THR A 159 11.36 6.26 23.98
CA THR A 159 11.20 5.93 25.40
C THR A 159 12.45 5.22 25.94
N THR A 160 13.28 4.65 25.05
CA THR A 160 14.58 4.07 25.39
C THR A 160 15.69 5.14 25.38
N PRO A 161 16.91 4.84 25.87
CA PRO A 161 18.07 5.73 25.71
C PRO A 161 18.52 5.98 24.25
N SER A 162 17.89 5.33 23.25
CA SER A 162 18.19 5.52 21.83
C SER A 162 17.92 6.97 21.39
N ARG A 163 18.79 7.50 20.52
CA ARG A 163 18.65 8.83 19.90
C ARG A 163 18.35 8.74 18.41
N CYS A 164 17.62 7.70 18.00
CA CYS A 164 17.32 7.45 16.60
C CYS A 164 16.41 8.55 16.00
N GLY A 165 16.63 8.87 14.73
CA GLY A 165 15.75 9.74 13.96
C GLY A 165 14.45 9.03 13.58
N ARG A 166 13.47 9.79 13.07
CA ARG A 166 12.16 9.29 12.62
C ARG A 166 12.21 8.55 11.28
N MET A 167 13.30 8.70 10.53
CA MET A 167 13.46 8.08 9.21
C MET A 167 13.43 6.54 9.29
N ASP A 168 13.99 5.99 10.36
CA ASP A 168 14.24 4.55 10.48
C ASP A 168 12.94 3.73 10.62
N GLN A 169 11.92 4.29 11.27
CA GLN A 169 10.62 3.64 11.42
C GLN A 169 9.84 3.59 10.11
N GLY A 170 10.31 4.28 9.06
CA GLY A 170 9.75 4.17 7.73
C GLY A 170 9.84 2.77 7.11
N CYS A 171 10.58 1.82 7.73
CA CYS A 171 10.44 0.38 7.41
C CYS A 171 9.00 -0.15 7.56
N ALA A 172 8.13 0.56 8.30
CA ALA A 172 6.70 0.28 8.39
C ALA A 172 6.02 0.22 7.01
N PHE A 173 6.48 1.00 6.03
CA PHE A 173 5.91 1.00 4.67
C PHE A 173 6.33 -0.20 3.81
N GLY A 174 7.15 -1.10 4.34
CA GLY A 174 7.59 -2.28 3.61
C GLY A 174 8.56 -1.92 2.49
N ASN A 175 8.54 -2.68 1.39
CA ASN A 175 9.42 -2.50 0.23
C ASN A 175 8.98 -1.37 -0.73
N ARG A 176 8.04 -0.53 -0.32
CA ARG A 176 7.58 0.60 -1.12
C ARG A 176 8.52 1.78 -0.93
N PRO A 177 8.96 2.46 -2.00
CA PRO A 177 9.70 3.70 -1.83
C PRO A 177 8.80 4.77 -1.23
N VAL A 178 9.30 5.52 -0.25
CA VAL A 178 8.55 6.56 0.47
C VAL A 178 9.40 7.81 0.59
N LEU A 179 8.85 8.95 0.16
CA LEU A 179 9.36 10.27 0.50
C LEU A 179 8.90 10.61 1.92
N MET A 180 9.84 10.98 2.79
CA MET A 180 9.57 11.57 4.09
C MET A 180 10.06 13.01 4.10
N THR A 181 9.17 13.94 4.46
CA THR A 181 9.48 15.37 4.57
C THR A 181 9.44 15.79 6.04
N PHE A 182 10.53 16.39 6.51
CA PHE A 182 10.73 16.79 7.90
C PHE A 182 10.76 18.32 8.00
N ASP A 183 9.78 18.90 8.69
CA ASP A 183 9.67 20.34 8.92
C ASP A 183 9.54 20.62 10.42
N GLY A 184 10.69 20.70 11.10
CA GLY A 184 10.73 20.72 12.56
C GLY A 184 10.19 19.41 13.13
N ASP A 185 9.14 19.49 13.94
CA ASP A 185 8.48 18.32 14.52
C ASP A 185 7.40 17.70 13.61
N ARG A 186 7.09 18.35 12.47
CA ARG A 186 6.12 17.84 11.49
C ARG A 186 6.79 16.86 10.54
N LEU A 187 6.14 15.72 10.33
CA LEU A 187 6.56 14.68 9.40
C LEU A 187 5.42 14.39 8.42
N GLU A 188 5.69 14.53 7.14
CA GLU A 188 4.80 14.11 6.05
C GLU A 188 5.41 12.93 5.28
N THR A 189 4.58 12.00 4.82
CA THR A 189 5.00 10.81 4.09
C THR A 189 4.22 10.66 2.79
N SER A 190 4.90 10.37 1.68
CA SER A 190 4.28 10.10 0.38
C SER A 190 4.89 8.85 -0.24
N GLU A 191 4.07 7.84 -0.50
CA GLU A 191 4.50 6.60 -1.16
C GLU A 191 4.73 6.83 -2.67
N LEU A 192 5.72 6.14 -3.25
CA LEU A 192 6.02 6.19 -4.67
C LEU A 192 5.83 4.85 -5.34
N ARG A 193 5.58 4.92 -6.65
CA ARG A 193 5.42 3.74 -7.50
C ARG A 193 6.20 3.89 -8.79
N PRO A 194 7.20 3.03 -9.02
CA PRO A 194 7.83 2.98 -10.32
C PRO A 194 6.88 2.31 -11.32
N LYS A 195 6.94 2.75 -12.59
CA LYS A 195 6.17 2.15 -13.69
C LYS A 195 6.65 0.75 -14.10
N ALA A 196 7.91 0.43 -13.80
CA ALA A 196 8.55 -0.84 -14.04
C ALA A 196 9.51 -1.15 -12.88
N ASP A 197 9.93 -2.41 -12.75
CA ASP A 197 10.86 -2.81 -11.70
C ASP A 197 12.20 -2.06 -11.83
N LEU A 198 12.72 -1.59 -10.70
CA LEU A 198 14.09 -1.06 -10.58
C LEU A 198 14.92 -2.00 -9.69
N TYR A 199 16.09 -2.39 -10.18
CA TYR A 199 16.93 -3.40 -9.55
C TYR A 199 18.13 -2.75 -8.87
N PHE A 200 18.35 -3.09 -7.61
CA PHE A 200 19.44 -2.58 -6.78
C PHE A 200 20.25 -3.71 -6.17
N VAL A 201 21.53 -3.45 -5.91
CA VAL A 201 22.38 -4.31 -5.08
C VAL A 201 22.87 -3.48 -3.89
N ILE A 202 22.70 -4.03 -2.70
CA ILE A 202 23.25 -3.48 -1.45
C ILE A 202 24.48 -4.31 -1.10
N VAL A 203 25.59 -3.66 -0.78
CA VAL A 203 26.83 -4.35 -0.40
C VAL A 203 27.33 -3.87 0.95
N ASP A 204 27.73 -4.82 1.77
CA ASP A 204 28.45 -4.59 3.01
C ASP A 204 29.94 -4.47 2.72
N LEU A 205 30.54 -3.34 3.07
CA LEU A 205 31.94 -3.07 2.77
C LEU A 205 32.90 -3.77 3.75
N ASN A 206 32.38 -4.45 4.78
CA ASN A 206 33.15 -5.18 5.80
C ASN A 206 34.25 -4.33 6.47
N ALA A 207 34.04 -3.03 6.56
CA ALA A 207 34.95 -2.08 7.19
C ALA A 207 34.28 -1.40 8.40
N GLN A 208 35.11 -0.81 9.25
CA GLN A 208 34.66 -0.17 10.50
C GLN A 208 34.45 1.32 10.29
N LYS A 209 33.42 1.87 10.95
CA LYS A 209 33.17 3.31 11.07
C LYS A 209 32.59 3.65 12.44
N ASP A 210 32.89 4.85 12.94
CA ASP A 210 32.25 5.40 14.14
C ASP A 210 31.05 6.26 13.76
N THR A 211 29.87 5.62 13.70
CA THR A 211 28.61 6.32 13.38
C THR A 211 28.27 7.41 14.38
N MET A 212 28.59 7.23 15.67
CA MET A 212 28.29 8.22 16.70
C MET A 212 29.15 9.47 16.52
N ARG A 213 30.43 9.29 16.15
CA ARG A 213 31.32 10.39 15.83
C ARG A 213 30.87 11.15 14.58
N ILE A 214 30.54 10.45 13.50
CA ILE A 214 30.01 11.08 12.27
C ILE A 214 28.80 11.94 12.59
N LEU A 215 27.80 11.37 13.27
CA LEU A 215 26.58 12.09 13.62
C LEU A 215 26.88 13.29 14.54
N SER A 216 27.78 13.13 15.52
CA SER A 216 28.17 14.24 16.41
C SER A 216 28.83 15.39 15.65
N ARG A 217 29.71 15.10 14.68
CA ARG A 217 30.39 16.12 13.87
C ARG A 217 29.43 16.85 12.94
N LEU A 218 28.57 16.11 12.23
CA LEU A 218 27.58 16.72 11.34
C LEU A 218 26.54 17.55 12.10
N ASN A 219 26.08 17.09 13.27
CA ASN A 219 25.14 17.86 14.10
C ASN A 219 25.72 19.18 14.60
N ARG A 220 27.04 19.28 14.81
CA ARG A 220 27.69 20.54 15.21
C ARG A 220 27.61 21.62 14.14
N CYS A 221 27.35 21.26 12.89
CA CYS A 221 27.16 22.21 11.80
C CYS A 221 25.81 22.94 11.86
N TYR A 222 24.97 22.64 12.87
CA TYR A 222 23.62 23.15 13.04
C TYR A 222 23.46 23.75 14.45
N PRO A 223 22.53 24.71 14.66
CA PRO A 223 21.58 25.27 13.68
C PRO A 223 22.11 26.48 12.90
N VAL A 224 23.27 27.03 13.27
CA VAL A 224 23.88 28.19 12.63
C VAL A 224 25.31 27.81 12.26
N ALA A 225 25.68 28.00 10.99
CA ALA A 225 27.02 27.72 10.52
C ALA A 225 27.96 28.87 10.89
N GLU A 226 29.11 28.55 11.48
CA GLU A 226 30.15 29.51 11.89
C GLU A 226 31.34 29.54 10.92
N ASN A 227 31.44 28.57 10.01
CA ASN A 227 32.53 28.46 9.05
C ASN A 227 32.10 27.81 7.72
N GLU A 228 33.01 27.81 6.74
CA GLU A 228 32.75 27.29 5.38
C GLU A 228 32.40 25.79 5.36
N ILE A 229 32.98 24.98 6.25
CA ILE A 229 32.68 23.54 6.33
C ILE A 229 31.23 23.35 6.78
N GLU A 230 30.82 24.02 7.85
CA GLU A 230 29.46 23.94 8.38
C GLU A 230 28.44 24.48 7.37
N GLN A 231 28.76 25.58 6.68
CA GLN A 231 27.93 26.12 5.60
C GLN A 231 27.79 25.13 4.44
N GLY A 232 28.87 24.42 4.11
CA GLY A 232 28.88 23.34 3.13
C GLY A 232 27.95 22.20 3.52
N VAL A 233 28.02 21.73 4.78
CA VAL A 233 27.13 20.68 5.30
C VAL A 233 25.66 21.12 5.27
N GLN A 234 25.35 22.37 5.65
CA GLN A 234 23.97 22.88 5.57
C GLN A 234 23.48 22.98 4.12
N ASN A 235 24.35 23.39 3.18
CA ASN A 235 24.00 23.44 1.76
C ASN A 235 23.76 22.06 1.16
N LEU A 236 24.58 21.07 1.53
CA LEU A 236 24.46 19.68 1.13
C LEU A 236 23.12 19.08 1.59
N LEU A 237 22.84 19.14 2.90
CA LEU A 237 21.66 18.50 3.49
C LEU A 237 20.36 19.29 3.26
N GLY A 238 20.46 20.54 2.83
CA GLY A 238 19.34 21.41 2.48
C GLY A 238 19.13 21.51 0.96
N PRO A 239 19.46 22.65 0.31
CA PRO A 239 19.13 22.89 -1.09
C PRO A 239 19.60 21.83 -2.09
N ILE A 240 20.83 21.30 -1.93
CA ILE A 240 21.37 20.26 -2.82
C ILE A 240 20.56 18.97 -2.67
N ASN A 241 20.38 18.52 -1.43
CA ASN A 241 19.59 17.33 -1.13
C ASN A 241 18.16 17.43 -1.67
N LYS A 242 17.47 18.55 -1.41
CA LYS A 242 16.11 18.82 -1.89
C LYS A 242 16.02 18.60 -3.40
N ARG A 243 16.91 19.21 -4.18
CA ARG A 243 16.93 19.05 -5.64
C ARG A 243 17.11 17.58 -6.04
N ILE A 244 18.16 16.92 -5.52
CA ILE A 244 18.49 15.54 -5.89
C ILE A 244 17.34 14.59 -5.56
N VAL A 245 16.74 14.71 -4.37
CA VAL A 245 15.61 13.88 -3.94
C VAL A 245 14.40 14.07 -4.86
N HIS A 246 14.04 15.32 -5.19
CA HIS A 246 12.88 15.58 -6.06
C HIS A 246 13.11 15.09 -7.50
N GLU A 247 14.33 15.21 -8.03
CA GLU A 247 14.67 14.63 -9.33
C GLU A 247 14.68 13.09 -9.29
N ALA A 248 15.14 12.49 -8.18
CA ALA A 248 15.13 11.05 -7.99
C ALA A 248 13.71 10.49 -7.91
N ILE A 249 12.77 11.22 -7.29
CA ILE A 249 11.35 10.87 -7.24
C ILE A 249 10.77 10.71 -8.65
N GLU A 250 11.01 11.70 -9.52
CA GLU A 250 10.48 11.67 -10.88
C GLU A 250 11.14 10.57 -11.73
N ALA A 251 12.46 10.38 -11.57
CA ALA A 251 13.19 9.29 -12.23
C ALA A 251 12.68 7.91 -11.78
N ILE A 252 12.45 7.69 -10.48
CA ILE A 252 11.92 6.44 -9.94
C ILE A 252 10.50 6.18 -10.45
N LYS A 253 9.60 7.17 -10.39
CA LYS A 253 8.24 7.02 -10.93
C LYS A 253 8.24 6.65 -12.41
N ALA A 254 9.13 7.26 -13.19
CA ALA A 254 9.30 6.97 -14.62
C ALA A 254 10.00 5.63 -14.89
N ALA A 255 10.55 4.96 -13.87
CA ALA A 255 11.44 3.81 -13.97
C ALA A 255 12.70 4.07 -14.83
N ASP A 256 13.22 5.30 -14.78
CA ASP A 256 14.47 5.70 -15.45
C ASP A 256 15.69 5.34 -14.58
N ALA A 257 16.09 4.07 -14.62
CA ALA A 257 17.24 3.55 -13.87
C ALA A 257 18.55 4.28 -14.17
N ALA A 258 18.74 4.76 -15.41
CA ALA A 258 19.93 5.49 -15.81
C ALA A 258 20.00 6.85 -15.12
N ARG A 259 18.88 7.59 -15.08
CA ARG A 259 18.81 8.87 -14.36
C ARG A 259 18.99 8.69 -12.86
N VAL A 260 18.40 7.65 -12.27
CA VAL A 260 18.63 7.29 -10.85
C VAL A 260 20.12 7.07 -10.59
N GLY A 261 20.82 6.34 -11.47
CA GLY A 261 22.25 6.08 -11.34
C GLY A 261 23.11 7.35 -11.41
N ALA A 262 22.79 8.25 -12.35
CA ALA A 262 23.46 9.55 -12.45
C ALA A 262 23.29 10.38 -11.17
N LEU A 263 22.07 10.41 -10.61
CA LEU A 263 21.79 11.11 -9.36
C LEU A 263 22.49 10.48 -8.16
N MET A 264 22.67 9.15 -8.12
CA MET A 264 23.44 8.50 -7.06
C MET A 264 24.91 8.92 -7.08
N ILE A 265 25.52 8.97 -8.26
CA ILE A 265 26.90 9.43 -8.44
C ILE A 265 27.01 10.89 -7.98
N GLU A 266 26.11 11.75 -8.45
CA GLU A 266 26.08 13.15 -8.04
C GLU A 266 25.92 13.30 -6.53
N ALA A 267 25.00 12.56 -5.91
CA ALA A 267 24.79 12.59 -4.45
C ALA A 267 26.06 12.20 -3.69
N GLN A 268 26.80 11.19 -4.15
CA GLN A 268 28.06 10.79 -3.55
C GLN A 268 29.12 11.90 -3.69
N GLU A 269 29.31 12.44 -4.89
CA GLU A 269 30.28 13.51 -5.15
C GLU A 269 30.00 14.77 -4.30
N GLN A 270 28.73 15.16 -4.16
CA GLN A 270 28.35 16.27 -3.28
C GLN A 270 28.60 15.95 -1.81
N PHE A 271 28.34 14.72 -1.38
CA PHE A 271 28.62 14.28 -0.01
C PHE A 271 30.12 14.33 0.30
N ASP A 272 30.95 13.80 -0.60
CA ASP A 272 32.41 13.81 -0.45
C ASP A 272 32.95 15.26 -0.39
N ARG A 273 32.39 16.14 -1.22
CA ARG A 273 32.80 17.55 -1.28
C ARG A 273 32.45 18.33 -0.01
N TYR A 274 31.26 18.14 0.54
CA TYR A 274 30.72 19.03 1.57
C TYR A 274 30.63 18.42 2.96
N ALA A 275 30.43 17.10 3.09
CA ALA A 275 30.35 16.43 4.39
C ALA A 275 31.68 15.81 4.83
N ALA A 276 32.49 15.28 3.91
CA ALA A 276 33.76 14.65 4.29
C ALA A 276 34.70 15.57 5.09
N PRO A 277 34.85 16.87 4.76
CA PRO A 277 35.67 17.78 5.54
C PRO A 277 35.23 17.98 7.00
N ALA A 278 33.98 17.71 7.35
CA ALA A 278 33.47 17.85 8.71
C ALA A 278 33.89 16.69 9.64
N CYS A 279 34.23 15.53 9.06
CA CYS A 279 34.66 14.33 9.79
C CYS A 279 35.61 13.49 8.92
N PRO A 280 36.78 14.03 8.55
CA PRO A 280 37.64 13.44 7.53
C PRO A 280 38.15 12.05 7.92
N GLU A 281 38.28 11.76 9.21
CA GLU A 281 38.75 10.46 9.71
C GLU A 281 37.80 9.30 9.37
N GLU A 282 36.52 9.59 9.19
CA GLU A 282 35.48 8.58 8.95
C GLU A 282 34.89 8.68 7.53
N LEU A 283 34.82 9.90 6.96
CA LEU A 283 34.09 10.21 5.73
C LEU A 283 34.98 10.33 4.47
N THR A 284 36.30 10.14 4.60
CA THR A 284 37.19 9.97 3.42
C THR A 284 36.96 8.62 2.73
N SER A 285 36.49 7.62 3.49
CA SER A 285 35.89 6.37 2.99
C SER A 285 36.61 5.68 1.82
N PRO A 286 37.91 5.33 1.96
CA PRO A 286 38.69 4.73 0.89
C PRO A 286 38.14 3.38 0.40
N VAL A 287 37.51 2.58 1.26
CA VAL A 287 36.92 1.29 0.87
C VAL A 287 35.68 1.53 0.01
N LEU A 288 34.81 2.45 0.42
CA LEU A 288 33.64 2.87 -0.36
C LEU A 288 34.06 3.29 -1.78
N HIS A 289 35.01 4.22 -1.91
CA HIS A 289 35.45 4.69 -3.22
C HIS A 289 36.13 3.62 -4.07
N LYS A 290 36.86 2.69 -3.44
CA LYS A 290 37.42 1.53 -4.16
C LYS A 290 36.30 0.67 -4.76
N VAL A 291 35.25 0.39 -4.01
CA VAL A 291 34.13 -0.46 -4.46
C VAL A 291 33.27 0.26 -5.51
N LEU A 292 32.92 1.54 -5.29
CA LEU A 292 32.16 2.33 -6.27
C LEU A 292 32.88 2.48 -7.62
N ASN A 293 34.22 2.50 -7.60
CA ASN A 293 35.07 2.62 -8.80
C ASN A 293 35.60 1.29 -9.33
N TYR A 294 35.16 0.16 -8.78
CA TYR A 294 35.64 -1.15 -9.21
C TYR A 294 35.24 -1.42 -10.68
N ALA A 295 36.23 -1.47 -11.56
CA ALA A 295 36.03 -1.49 -13.02
C ALA A 295 35.12 -2.64 -13.51
N PRO A 296 35.20 -3.87 -12.97
CA PRO A 296 34.31 -4.96 -13.36
C PRO A 296 32.82 -4.71 -13.13
N LEU A 297 32.43 -3.78 -12.24
CA LEU A 297 31.02 -3.46 -12.00
C LEU A 297 30.44 -2.55 -13.09
N LYS A 298 31.27 -1.71 -13.73
CA LYS A 298 30.81 -0.62 -14.63
C LYS A 298 29.90 -1.09 -15.78
N PRO A 299 30.10 -2.26 -16.41
CA PRO A 299 29.18 -2.75 -17.43
C PRO A 299 27.77 -3.07 -16.91
N HIS A 300 27.61 -3.37 -15.63
CA HIS A 300 26.37 -3.89 -15.04
C HIS A 300 25.56 -2.85 -14.25
N ILE A 301 26.21 -1.74 -13.85
CA ILE A 301 25.60 -0.68 -13.03
C ILE A 301 25.31 0.60 -13.83
N TRP A 302 24.33 1.36 -13.37
CA TRP A 302 24.11 2.75 -13.81
C TRP A 302 24.79 3.76 -12.88
N GLY A 303 24.97 3.42 -11.60
CA GLY A 303 25.59 4.27 -10.59
C GLY A 303 25.48 3.66 -9.19
N GLY A 304 26.09 4.32 -8.19
CA GLY A 304 26.04 3.87 -6.80
C GLY A 304 26.55 4.93 -5.83
N LYS A 305 26.23 4.72 -4.55
CA LYS A 305 26.59 5.62 -3.43
C LYS A 305 26.65 4.86 -2.11
N GLY A 306 27.26 5.46 -1.09
CA GLY A 306 27.18 4.97 0.29
C GLY A 306 25.79 5.18 0.90
N VAL A 307 25.55 4.52 2.03
CA VAL A 307 24.24 4.40 2.68
C VAL A 307 24.33 4.72 4.17
N GLY A 308 23.25 5.28 4.73
CA GLY A 308 23.09 5.50 6.17
C GLY A 308 23.99 6.64 6.64
N SER A 309 24.86 6.39 7.62
CA SER A 309 25.84 7.41 8.06
C SER A 309 27.02 7.62 7.10
N GLN A 310 26.96 7.08 5.88
CA GLN A 310 28.07 7.08 4.91
C GLN A 310 29.30 6.37 5.48
N GLY A 311 30.54 6.74 5.14
CA GLY A 311 31.71 6.00 5.61
C GLY A 311 31.93 4.68 4.88
N ASP A 312 32.91 3.90 5.35
CA ASP A 312 33.19 2.54 4.86
C ASP A 312 32.22 1.48 5.42
N GLY A 313 30.92 1.81 5.52
CA GLY A 313 29.90 0.91 6.05
C GLY A 313 29.22 0.06 4.97
N THR A 314 28.28 0.68 4.27
CA THR A 314 27.39 0.01 3.31
C THR A 314 27.29 0.87 2.06
N ALA A 315 27.25 0.25 0.89
CA ALA A 315 26.99 0.91 -0.39
C ALA A 315 25.78 0.31 -1.10
N GLN A 316 25.24 1.06 -2.06
CA GLN A 316 24.17 0.60 -2.94
C GLN A 316 24.48 0.94 -4.39
N PHE A 317 23.99 0.10 -5.29
CA PHE A 317 24.08 0.25 -6.74
C PHE A 317 22.71 0.09 -7.37
N ILE A 318 22.39 0.93 -8.36
CA ILE A 318 21.32 0.66 -9.31
C ILE A 318 21.91 -0.11 -10.51
N VAL A 319 21.31 -1.25 -10.83
CA VAL A 319 21.79 -2.14 -11.90
C VAL A 319 20.88 -2.10 -13.13
N ARG A 320 21.40 -2.58 -14.26
CA ARG A 320 20.71 -2.49 -15.56
C ARG A 320 19.51 -3.43 -15.70
N SER A 321 19.56 -4.60 -15.06
CA SER A 321 18.53 -5.62 -15.15
C SER A 321 18.58 -6.58 -13.96
N GLN A 322 17.61 -7.47 -13.84
CA GLN A 322 17.66 -8.56 -12.87
C GLN A 322 18.87 -9.47 -13.06
N ALA A 323 19.27 -9.75 -14.31
CA ALA A 323 20.47 -10.57 -14.58
C ALA A 323 21.76 -9.86 -14.16
N ASP A 324 21.83 -8.54 -14.37
CA ASP A 324 22.96 -7.72 -13.90
C ASP A 324 23.02 -7.65 -12.37
N GLN A 325 21.88 -7.78 -11.68
CA GLN A 325 21.84 -7.87 -10.22
C GLN A 325 22.61 -9.08 -9.72
N GLU A 326 22.47 -10.22 -10.39
CA GLU A 326 23.19 -11.45 -10.06
C GLU A 326 24.68 -11.31 -10.41
N ALA A 327 25.00 -10.79 -11.60
CA ALA A 327 26.37 -10.56 -12.02
C ALA A 327 27.15 -9.63 -11.06
N VAL A 328 26.52 -8.55 -10.59
CA VAL A 328 27.14 -7.63 -9.62
C VAL A 328 27.39 -8.31 -8.28
N ILE A 329 26.44 -9.10 -7.76
CA ILE A 329 26.62 -9.87 -6.52
C ILE A 329 27.80 -10.84 -6.67
N ASP A 330 27.83 -11.62 -7.75
CA ASP A 330 28.90 -12.58 -8.02
C ASP A 330 30.27 -11.91 -8.10
N ILE A 331 30.36 -10.74 -8.74
CA ILE A 331 31.61 -9.97 -8.83
C ILE A 331 32.05 -9.49 -7.44
N LEU A 332 31.13 -8.93 -6.65
CA LEU A 332 31.44 -8.42 -5.30
C LEU A 332 31.91 -9.55 -4.36
N GLU A 333 31.25 -10.70 -4.40
CA GLU A 333 31.60 -11.85 -3.57
C GLU A 333 32.90 -12.52 -4.02
N ARG A 334 33.06 -12.77 -5.32
CA ARG A 334 34.23 -13.46 -5.88
C ARG A 334 35.48 -12.61 -5.84
N ASP A 335 35.41 -11.35 -6.29
CA ASP A 335 36.60 -10.53 -6.48
C ASP A 335 36.98 -9.75 -5.23
N LEU A 336 35.99 -9.34 -4.42
CA LEU A 336 36.20 -8.46 -3.27
C LEU A 336 35.89 -9.12 -1.92
N GLY A 337 35.30 -10.33 -1.90
CA GLY A 337 34.92 -11.01 -0.66
C GLY A 337 33.84 -10.26 0.13
N LEU A 338 33.02 -9.45 -0.55
CA LEU A 338 32.00 -8.62 0.08
C LEU A 338 30.63 -9.28 -0.04
N THR A 339 29.88 -9.30 1.06
CA THR A 339 28.51 -9.83 1.06
C THR A 339 27.55 -8.82 0.45
N ALA A 340 26.73 -9.28 -0.50
CA ALA A 340 25.78 -8.43 -1.20
C ALA A 340 24.36 -9.00 -1.20
N TYR A 341 23.38 -8.10 -1.26
CA TYR A 341 21.96 -8.42 -1.14
C TYR A 341 21.16 -7.77 -2.28
N ARG A 342 20.17 -8.52 -2.78
CA ARG A 342 19.22 -8.04 -3.79
C ARG A 342 18.20 -7.10 -3.14
N LEU A 343 17.94 -5.99 -3.79
CA LEU A 343 16.79 -5.12 -3.53
C LEU A 343 16.09 -4.82 -4.86
N THR A 344 14.77 -4.96 -4.91
CA THR A 344 14.01 -4.62 -6.11
C THR A 344 12.86 -3.71 -5.71
N LEU A 345 12.81 -2.51 -6.29
CA LEU A 345 11.63 -1.65 -6.19
C LEU A 345 10.66 -2.16 -7.24
N ARG A 346 9.59 -2.82 -6.80
CA ARG A 346 8.61 -3.41 -7.70
C ARG A 346 7.74 -2.33 -8.32
N ALA A 347 7.37 -2.54 -9.58
CA ALA A 347 6.33 -1.77 -10.23
C ALA A 347 5.03 -1.84 -9.42
N GLY A 348 4.28 -0.75 -9.37
CA GLY A 348 2.91 -0.81 -8.86
C GLY A 348 2.08 -1.77 -9.72
N SER A 349 1.36 -2.71 -9.10
CA SER A 349 0.46 -3.61 -9.82
C SER A 349 -0.64 -2.79 -10.49
N GLN A 350 -0.71 -2.84 -11.82
CA GLN A 350 -1.76 -2.16 -12.58
C GLN A 350 -3.08 -2.93 -12.44
N VAL A 351 -4.18 -2.19 -12.34
CA VAL A 351 -5.53 -2.78 -12.33
C VAL A 351 -5.93 -3.02 -13.77
N ARG A 352 -5.75 -4.26 -14.26
CA ARG A 352 -6.01 -4.63 -15.66
C ARG A 352 -7.21 -5.54 -15.84
N LYS A 353 -7.67 -6.17 -14.76
CA LYS A 353 -8.77 -7.15 -14.76
C LYS A 353 -9.97 -6.59 -14.01
N ALA A 354 -11.16 -6.81 -14.54
CA ALA A 354 -12.41 -6.51 -13.85
C ALA A 354 -13.27 -7.77 -13.65
N VAL A 355 -14.03 -7.79 -12.57
CA VAL A 355 -14.97 -8.86 -12.20
C VAL A 355 -16.37 -8.26 -12.06
N ILE A 356 -17.35 -8.88 -12.71
CA ILE A 356 -18.76 -8.47 -12.66
C ILE A 356 -19.62 -9.68 -12.26
N PRO A 357 -20.14 -9.72 -11.03
CA PRO A 357 -21.07 -10.76 -10.61
C PRO A 357 -22.44 -10.60 -11.28
N ALA A 358 -22.86 -11.60 -12.06
CA ALA A 358 -24.14 -11.68 -12.76
C ALA A 358 -24.85 -13.05 -12.54
N ALA A 359 -24.37 -13.86 -11.60
CA ALA A 359 -24.87 -15.21 -11.37
C ALA A 359 -26.15 -15.25 -10.52
N GLY A 360 -26.61 -14.14 -9.96
CA GLY A 360 -27.81 -14.10 -9.10
C GLY A 360 -29.12 -14.35 -9.86
N PHE A 361 -30.11 -14.94 -9.19
CA PHE A 361 -31.44 -15.18 -9.79
C PHE A 361 -32.30 -13.90 -9.91
N GLY A 362 -31.96 -12.84 -9.18
CA GLY A 362 -32.71 -11.58 -9.22
C GLY A 362 -34.12 -11.70 -8.62
N THR A 363 -34.27 -12.39 -7.48
CA THR A 363 -35.57 -12.68 -6.83
C THR A 363 -36.46 -11.46 -6.62
N ARG A 364 -35.88 -10.29 -6.34
CA ARG A 364 -36.59 -9.00 -6.18
C ARG A 364 -37.28 -8.49 -7.45
N LEU A 365 -36.89 -9.01 -8.62
CA LEU A 365 -37.42 -8.66 -9.93
C LEU A 365 -38.21 -9.83 -10.55
N PHE A 366 -38.46 -10.90 -9.81
CA PHE A 366 -39.29 -12.00 -10.27
C PHE A 366 -40.74 -11.52 -10.50
N PRO A 367 -41.43 -11.93 -11.59
CA PRO A 367 -41.05 -12.96 -12.57
C PRO A 367 -40.23 -12.47 -13.77
N ALA A 368 -39.94 -11.17 -13.90
CA ALA A 368 -39.20 -10.63 -15.04
C ALA A 368 -37.79 -11.24 -15.16
N SER A 369 -37.11 -11.42 -14.03
CA SER A 369 -35.76 -12.03 -13.98
C SER A 369 -35.70 -13.49 -14.44
N LYS A 370 -36.84 -14.19 -14.49
CA LYS A 370 -36.94 -15.55 -15.04
C LYS A 370 -36.92 -15.54 -16.58
N ALA A 371 -37.39 -14.46 -17.20
CA ALA A 371 -37.46 -14.33 -18.64
C ALA A 371 -36.16 -13.83 -19.26
N VAL A 372 -35.51 -12.87 -18.59
CA VAL A 372 -34.23 -12.27 -19.00
C VAL A 372 -33.47 -11.90 -17.73
N LYS A 373 -32.15 -12.10 -17.70
CA LYS A 373 -31.30 -11.65 -16.58
C LYS A 373 -31.38 -10.15 -16.38
N LYS A 374 -31.38 -9.71 -15.12
CA LYS A 374 -31.50 -8.28 -14.77
C LYS A 374 -30.35 -7.44 -15.37
N GLU A 375 -29.17 -8.03 -15.48
CA GLU A 375 -27.98 -7.44 -16.09
C GLU A 375 -28.19 -7.11 -17.58
N LEU A 376 -29.13 -7.80 -18.23
CA LEU A 376 -29.52 -7.59 -19.62
C LEU A 376 -30.72 -6.63 -19.79
N PHE A 377 -31.25 -6.06 -18.69
CA PHE A 377 -32.35 -5.11 -18.76
C PHE A 377 -31.93 -3.81 -19.45
N PRO A 378 -32.80 -3.23 -20.32
CA PRO A 378 -32.45 -2.06 -21.11
C PRO A 378 -32.54 -0.77 -20.29
N VAL A 379 -31.47 0.02 -20.28
CA VAL A 379 -31.46 1.40 -19.75
C VAL A 379 -31.15 2.35 -20.89
N VAL A 380 -31.82 3.51 -20.93
CA VAL A 380 -31.62 4.53 -21.97
C VAL A 380 -30.53 5.51 -21.56
N ASP A 381 -29.52 5.68 -22.40
CA ASP A 381 -28.41 6.62 -22.20
C ASP A 381 -28.76 8.05 -22.68
N ARG A 382 -27.86 9.00 -22.42
CA ARG A 382 -27.93 10.39 -22.91
C ARG A 382 -27.97 10.49 -24.44
N ASP A 383 -27.44 9.50 -25.14
CA ASP A 383 -27.46 9.43 -26.60
C ASP A 383 -28.77 8.85 -27.18
N GLY A 384 -29.74 8.53 -26.31
CA GLY A 384 -31.04 7.97 -26.64
C GLY A 384 -31.01 6.47 -26.97
N ILE A 385 -29.86 5.80 -26.86
CA ILE A 385 -29.75 4.35 -27.10
C ILE A 385 -30.16 3.61 -25.82
N ALA A 386 -31.06 2.64 -25.97
CA ALA A 386 -31.34 1.65 -24.95
C ALA A 386 -30.29 0.54 -25.02
N LYS A 387 -29.44 0.41 -24.00
CA LYS A 387 -28.42 -0.63 -23.90
C LYS A 387 -28.71 -1.53 -22.69
N PRO A 388 -28.33 -2.82 -22.74
CA PRO A 388 -28.31 -3.67 -21.55
C PRO A 388 -27.46 -3.06 -20.43
N ALA A 389 -27.93 -3.13 -19.19
CA ALA A 389 -27.27 -2.54 -18.03
C ALA A 389 -25.78 -2.93 -17.91
N ILE A 390 -25.45 -4.20 -18.13
CA ILE A 390 -24.08 -4.71 -18.07
C ILE A 390 -23.14 -4.08 -19.09
N LEU A 391 -23.67 -3.64 -20.25
CA LEU A 391 -22.85 -3.00 -21.27
C LEU A 391 -22.33 -1.62 -20.80
N TYR A 392 -23.08 -0.90 -19.96
CA TYR A 392 -22.60 0.34 -19.35
C TYR A 392 -21.42 0.09 -18.41
N ILE A 393 -21.50 -0.97 -17.59
CA ILE A 393 -20.43 -1.37 -16.67
C ILE A 393 -19.15 -1.72 -17.46
N ILE A 394 -19.31 -2.48 -18.54
CA ILE A 394 -18.21 -2.89 -19.41
C ILE A 394 -17.60 -1.69 -20.16
N GLU A 395 -18.43 -0.82 -20.75
CA GLU A 395 -17.96 0.39 -21.44
C GLU A 395 -17.19 1.30 -20.48
N GLU A 396 -17.63 1.41 -19.21
CA GLU A 396 -16.92 2.17 -18.19
C GLU A 396 -15.56 1.55 -17.82
N ALA A 397 -15.52 0.23 -17.63
CA ALA A 397 -14.28 -0.50 -17.33
C ALA A 397 -13.24 -0.34 -18.45
N LEU A 398 -13.65 -0.54 -19.71
CA LEU A 398 -12.77 -0.41 -20.87
C LEU A 398 -12.27 1.02 -21.05
N ALA A 399 -13.12 2.02 -20.80
CA ALA A 399 -12.72 3.43 -20.86
C ALA A 399 -11.69 3.80 -19.79
N ALA A 400 -11.67 3.08 -18.66
CA ALA A 400 -10.71 3.25 -17.58
C ALA A 400 -9.42 2.41 -17.75
N GLY A 401 -9.26 1.74 -18.89
CA GLY A 401 -8.05 1.00 -19.23
C GLY A 401 -8.02 -0.47 -18.79
N ILE A 402 -9.17 -1.04 -18.39
CA ILE A 402 -9.28 -2.49 -18.13
C ILE A 402 -9.07 -3.27 -19.44
N GLU A 403 -8.27 -4.33 -19.36
CA GLU A 403 -7.89 -5.19 -20.48
C GLU A 403 -8.83 -6.40 -20.58
N ASP A 404 -9.07 -7.08 -19.45
CA ASP A 404 -9.88 -8.31 -19.37
C ASP A 404 -11.04 -8.15 -18.39
N ILE A 405 -12.24 -8.59 -18.79
CA ILE A 405 -13.46 -8.51 -17.99
C ILE A 405 -14.01 -9.92 -17.79
N TYR A 406 -14.17 -10.31 -16.54
CA TYR A 406 -14.70 -11.60 -16.12
C TYR A 406 -16.11 -11.43 -15.57
N ILE A 407 -17.10 -11.99 -16.27
CA ILE A 407 -18.50 -11.99 -15.83
C ILE A 407 -18.77 -13.33 -15.15
N ILE A 408 -19.17 -13.27 -13.88
CA ILE A 408 -19.54 -14.47 -13.12
C ILE A 408 -21.00 -14.80 -13.42
N ILE A 409 -21.29 -15.98 -13.96
CA ILE A 409 -22.63 -16.39 -14.38
C ILE A 409 -22.95 -17.81 -13.89
N GLN A 410 -24.23 -18.22 -13.95
CA GLN A 410 -24.55 -19.65 -13.84
C GLN A 410 -24.31 -20.32 -15.20
N PRO A 411 -23.99 -21.63 -15.23
CA PRO A 411 -23.82 -22.36 -16.49
C PRO A 411 -25.01 -22.26 -17.44
N SER A 412 -26.24 -22.19 -16.90
CA SER A 412 -27.47 -22.04 -17.69
C SER A 412 -27.56 -20.73 -18.49
N ASP A 413 -26.85 -19.70 -18.04
CA ASP A 413 -26.98 -18.34 -18.56
C ASP A 413 -25.96 -18.04 -19.66
N LEU A 414 -24.97 -18.94 -19.84
CA LEU A 414 -23.85 -18.76 -20.75
C LEU A 414 -24.30 -18.37 -22.16
N ARG A 415 -25.34 -19.05 -22.65
CA ARG A 415 -25.83 -18.81 -24.01
C ARG A 415 -26.34 -17.39 -24.20
N GLU A 416 -27.07 -16.83 -23.24
CA GLU A 416 -27.63 -15.47 -23.34
C GLU A 416 -26.52 -14.42 -23.44
N PHE A 417 -25.48 -14.56 -22.61
CA PHE A 417 -24.35 -13.63 -22.63
C PHE A 417 -23.45 -13.82 -23.86
N GLN A 418 -23.17 -15.06 -24.27
CA GLN A 418 -22.41 -15.34 -25.50
C GLN A 418 -23.12 -14.82 -26.75
N ASP A 419 -24.43 -15.03 -26.85
CA ASP A 419 -25.23 -14.53 -27.97
C ASP A 419 -25.21 -13.00 -28.05
N PHE A 420 -25.10 -12.31 -26.91
CA PHE A 420 -25.02 -10.85 -26.88
C PHE A 420 -23.62 -10.32 -27.25
N PHE A 421 -22.55 -10.87 -26.67
CA PHE A 421 -21.19 -10.33 -26.81
C PHE A 421 -20.40 -10.93 -27.98
N ASN A 422 -20.62 -12.20 -28.32
CA ASN A 422 -19.75 -12.96 -29.20
C ASN A 422 -20.43 -13.39 -30.52
N THR A 423 -21.75 -13.30 -30.62
CA THR A 423 -22.48 -13.69 -31.83
C THR A 423 -22.74 -12.49 -32.75
N GLN A 424 -22.31 -12.60 -34.00
CA GLN A 424 -22.62 -11.61 -35.03
C GLN A 424 -24.11 -11.68 -35.40
N ILE A 425 -24.77 -10.52 -35.46
CA ILE A 425 -26.15 -10.45 -35.96
C ILE A 425 -26.24 -10.92 -37.42
N SER A 426 -27.39 -11.47 -37.82
CA SER A 426 -27.58 -11.94 -39.19
C SER A 426 -27.33 -10.83 -40.21
N ILE A 427 -26.79 -11.18 -41.38
CA ILE A 427 -26.50 -10.21 -42.46
C ILE A 427 -27.77 -9.42 -42.84
N GLU A 428 -28.92 -10.09 -42.86
CA GLU A 428 -30.20 -9.45 -43.14
C GLU A 428 -30.52 -8.35 -42.11
N ASN A 429 -30.35 -8.61 -40.82
CA ASN A 429 -30.58 -7.63 -39.77
C ASN A 429 -29.49 -6.55 -39.74
N TYR A 430 -28.24 -6.91 -39.99
CA TYR A 430 -27.13 -5.98 -40.10
C TYR A 430 -27.37 -4.91 -41.16
N ASN A 431 -27.87 -5.32 -42.34
CA ASN A 431 -28.19 -4.40 -43.43
C ASN A 431 -29.39 -3.49 -43.15
N LYS A 432 -30.25 -3.84 -42.18
CA LYS A 432 -31.36 -2.99 -41.71
C LYS A 432 -30.90 -1.92 -40.70
N LEU A 433 -29.71 -2.07 -40.13
CA LEU A 433 -29.16 -1.09 -39.19
C LEU A 433 -28.68 0.17 -39.90
N SER A 434 -28.82 1.32 -39.23
CA SER A 434 -28.14 2.55 -39.65
C SER A 434 -26.62 2.36 -39.57
N ARG A 435 -25.86 3.18 -40.29
CA ARG A 435 -24.39 3.14 -40.26
C ARG A 435 -23.82 3.24 -38.84
N LYS A 436 -24.40 4.11 -38.00
CA LYS A 436 -24.05 4.25 -36.57
C LYS A 436 -24.17 2.91 -35.83
N PHE A 437 -25.26 2.16 -36.05
CA PHE A 437 -25.48 0.88 -35.39
C PHE A 437 -24.69 -0.28 -36.02
N GLN A 438 -24.35 -0.20 -37.31
CA GLN A 438 -23.42 -1.13 -37.95
C GLN A 438 -22.01 -1.03 -37.37
N GLU A 439 -21.54 0.20 -37.09
CA GLU A 439 -20.27 0.46 -36.40
C GLU A 439 -20.35 -0.01 -34.93
N TYR A 440 -21.45 0.29 -34.24
CA TYR A 440 -21.66 -0.19 -32.87
C TYR A 440 -21.70 -1.72 -32.77
N SER A 441 -22.31 -2.40 -33.75
CA SER A 441 -22.33 -3.86 -33.81
C SER A 441 -20.92 -4.45 -33.97
N LYS A 442 -20.01 -3.80 -34.71
CA LYS A 442 -18.59 -4.22 -34.77
C LYS A 442 -17.90 -4.02 -33.44
N ARG A 443 -18.09 -2.84 -32.82
CA ARG A 443 -17.56 -2.53 -31.49
C ARG A 443 -18.02 -3.53 -30.43
N LEU A 444 -19.27 -4.01 -30.50
CA LEU A 444 -19.77 -5.01 -29.55
C LEU A 444 -19.00 -6.34 -29.64
N LEU A 445 -18.62 -6.77 -30.86
CA LEU A 445 -17.76 -7.95 -31.04
C LEU A 445 -16.33 -7.72 -30.55
N GLU A 446 -15.78 -6.51 -30.72
CA GLU A 446 -14.47 -6.13 -30.16
C GLU A 446 -14.49 -6.16 -28.62
N ILE A 447 -15.58 -5.67 -28.01
CA ILE A 447 -15.83 -5.79 -26.57
C ILE A 447 -15.88 -7.28 -26.19
N GLY A 448 -16.60 -8.10 -26.95
CA GLY A 448 -16.73 -9.53 -26.70
C GLY A 448 -15.40 -10.30 -26.69
N GLN A 449 -14.35 -9.81 -27.35
CA GLN A 449 -12.99 -10.41 -27.30
C GLN A 449 -12.31 -10.22 -25.95
N ARG A 450 -12.76 -9.24 -25.15
CA ARG A 450 -12.24 -8.92 -23.81
C ARG A 450 -13.13 -9.44 -22.68
N VAL A 451 -14.28 -10.01 -23.02
CA VAL A 451 -15.25 -10.54 -22.06
C VAL A 451 -15.10 -12.04 -21.94
N HIS A 452 -14.88 -12.50 -20.72
CA HIS A 452 -14.70 -13.89 -20.34
C HIS A 452 -15.76 -14.30 -19.32
N PHE A 453 -16.12 -15.57 -19.29
CA PHE A 453 -17.14 -16.10 -18.38
C PHE A 453 -16.53 -17.01 -17.33
N VAL A 454 -16.91 -16.79 -16.07
CA VAL A 454 -16.55 -17.65 -14.93
C VAL A 454 -17.83 -18.20 -14.33
N PHE A 455 -17.84 -19.48 -13.97
CA PHE A 455 -19.04 -20.12 -13.45
C PHE A 455 -19.12 -20.08 -11.93
N GLN A 456 -20.29 -19.67 -11.44
CA GLN A 456 -20.74 -19.98 -10.09
C GLN A 456 -21.80 -21.08 -10.18
N GLU A 457 -21.42 -22.33 -9.94
CA GLU A 457 -22.34 -23.47 -10.02
C GLU A 457 -23.40 -23.42 -8.90
N LEU A 458 -22.96 -23.12 -7.68
CA LEU A 458 -23.82 -22.98 -6.50
C LEU A 458 -23.88 -21.52 -6.05
N GLN A 459 -25.09 -20.98 -5.92
CA GLN A 459 -25.33 -19.60 -5.48
C GLN A 459 -25.19 -19.47 -3.96
N GLU A 460 -23.98 -19.68 -3.44
CA GLU A 460 -23.72 -19.67 -2.00
C GLU A 460 -23.44 -18.29 -1.39
N GLY A 461 -23.61 -17.22 -2.18
CA GLY A 461 -23.41 -15.84 -1.74
C GLY A 461 -22.47 -15.04 -2.64
N PHE A 462 -22.36 -13.73 -2.35
CA PHE A 462 -21.54 -12.79 -3.11
C PHE A 462 -20.03 -13.06 -2.95
N GLY A 463 -19.58 -13.39 -1.74
CA GLY A 463 -18.19 -13.76 -1.48
C GLY A 463 -17.78 -15.02 -2.25
N HIS A 464 -18.66 -16.03 -2.31
CA HIS A 464 -18.43 -17.22 -3.13
C HIS A 464 -18.33 -16.89 -4.62
N ALA A 465 -19.20 -16.02 -5.13
CA ALA A 465 -19.15 -15.58 -6.53
C ALA A 465 -17.78 -14.97 -6.90
N VAL A 466 -17.28 -14.08 -6.04
CA VAL A 466 -15.94 -13.48 -6.21
C VAL A 466 -14.85 -14.55 -6.10
N TYR A 467 -14.94 -15.50 -5.16
CA TYR A 467 -13.97 -16.58 -5.02
C TYR A 467 -13.83 -17.47 -6.27
N CYS A 468 -14.90 -17.65 -7.04
CA CYS A 468 -14.86 -18.40 -8.30
C CYS A 468 -13.86 -17.80 -9.32
N THR A 469 -13.50 -16.53 -9.23
CA THR A 469 -12.56 -15.88 -10.17
C THR A 469 -11.09 -16.00 -9.77
N ARG A 470 -10.76 -16.64 -8.63
CA ARG A 470 -9.39 -16.64 -8.07
C ARG A 470 -8.31 -17.08 -9.08
N GLU A 471 -8.59 -18.11 -9.88
CA GLU A 471 -7.62 -18.69 -10.81
C GLU A 471 -7.34 -17.77 -12.01
N VAL A 472 -8.37 -17.11 -12.53
CA VAL A 472 -8.23 -16.22 -13.69
C VAL A 472 -7.67 -14.85 -13.30
N ILE A 473 -7.93 -14.40 -12.07
CA ILE A 473 -7.35 -13.16 -11.54
C ILE A 473 -5.87 -13.37 -11.19
N GLY A 474 -5.54 -14.45 -10.46
CA GLY A 474 -4.18 -14.72 -10.00
C GLY A 474 -3.73 -13.71 -8.93
N ASP A 475 -2.45 -13.33 -8.97
CA ASP A 475 -1.80 -12.45 -7.98
C ASP A 475 -1.86 -10.95 -8.35
N GLU A 476 -2.86 -10.53 -9.13
CA GLU A 476 -3.04 -9.13 -9.55
C GLU A 476 -4.22 -8.47 -8.82
N PRO A 477 -4.14 -7.16 -8.51
CA PRO A 477 -5.32 -6.41 -8.07
C PRO A 477 -6.35 -6.34 -9.19
N PHE A 478 -7.61 -6.36 -8.81
CA PHE A 478 -8.71 -6.37 -9.77
C PHE A 478 -9.81 -5.40 -9.36
N LEU A 479 -10.52 -4.90 -10.36
CA LEU A 479 -11.70 -4.07 -10.19
C LEU A 479 -12.92 -4.98 -10.04
N LEU A 480 -13.70 -4.81 -8.97
CA LEU A 480 -14.96 -5.50 -8.75
C LEU A 480 -16.11 -4.49 -8.88
N TYR A 481 -17.07 -4.81 -9.74
CA TYR A 481 -18.33 -4.09 -9.85
C TYR A 481 -19.46 -4.84 -9.12
N LEU A 482 -20.52 -4.13 -8.78
CA LEU A 482 -21.82 -4.74 -8.54
C LEU A 482 -22.59 -4.81 -9.87
N GLY A 483 -22.99 -6.01 -10.30
CA GLY A 483 -23.62 -6.22 -11.60
C GLY A 483 -24.99 -5.54 -11.80
N ASP A 484 -25.61 -5.06 -10.72
CA ASP A 484 -26.88 -4.33 -10.74
C ASP A 484 -26.74 -2.82 -10.52
N HIS A 485 -25.51 -2.29 -10.59
CA HIS A 485 -25.27 -0.86 -10.45
C HIS A 485 -24.58 -0.30 -11.70
N ILE A 486 -25.11 0.81 -12.20
CA ILE A 486 -24.50 1.59 -13.29
C ILE A 486 -24.16 2.98 -12.78
N TYR A 487 -23.16 3.62 -13.39
CA TYR A 487 -22.54 4.81 -12.83
C TYR A 487 -22.48 5.96 -13.83
N ARG A 488 -22.48 7.17 -13.29
CA ARG A 488 -22.32 8.41 -14.04
C ARG A 488 -21.39 9.33 -13.28
N SER A 489 -20.30 9.78 -13.90
CA SER A 489 -19.46 10.79 -13.26
C SER A 489 -20.03 12.20 -13.47
N ASP A 490 -19.82 13.06 -12.48
CA ASP A 490 -20.05 14.50 -12.56
C ASP A 490 -18.78 15.26 -13.03
N THR A 491 -17.72 14.53 -13.44
CA THR A 491 -16.43 15.06 -13.90
C THR A 491 -16.03 14.46 -15.26
N GLU A 492 -14.90 14.92 -15.82
CA GLU A 492 -14.32 14.32 -17.03
C GLU A 492 -13.75 12.91 -16.80
N ARG A 493 -13.38 12.56 -15.57
CA ARG A 493 -12.88 11.23 -15.22
C ARG A 493 -14.05 10.33 -14.83
N SER A 494 -14.17 9.16 -15.46
CA SER A 494 -15.18 8.17 -15.07
C SER A 494 -15.06 7.80 -13.58
N CYS A 495 -16.16 7.35 -12.96
CA CYS A 495 -16.14 6.91 -11.56
C CYS A 495 -15.07 5.83 -11.33
N THR A 496 -14.95 4.90 -12.27
CA THR A 496 -13.90 3.89 -12.28
C THR A 496 -12.49 4.49 -12.36
N GLN A 497 -12.24 5.48 -13.22
CA GLN A 497 -10.92 6.11 -13.35
C GLN A 497 -10.53 6.83 -12.06
N GLN A 498 -11.47 7.50 -11.38
CA GLN A 498 -11.21 8.14 -10.08
C GLN A 498 -10.73 7.10 -9.05
N LEU A 499 -11.35 5.91 -9.04
CA LEU A 499 -10.96 4.83 -8.14
C LEU A 499 -9.58 4.24 -8.49
N ILE A 500 -9.30 4.04 -9.79
CA ILE A 500 -7.99 3.56 -10.27
C ILE A 500 -6.90 4.57 -9.93
N ASP A 501 -7.14 5.87 -10.08
CA ASP A 501 -6.20 6.92 -9.71
C ASP A 501 -5.87 6.87 -8.21
N SER A 502 -6.89 6.72 -7.35
CA SER A 502 -6.71 6.55 -5.91
C SER A 502 -5.90 5.30 -5.57
N PHE A 503 -6.21 4.16 -6.20
CA PHE A 503 -5.44 2.94 -6.00
C PHE A 503 -4.01 3.06 -6.56
N ASN A 504 -3.78 3.77 -7.65
CA ASN A 504 -2.44 3.98 -8.18
C ASN A 504 -1.60 4.87 -7.27
N GLN A 505 -2.22 5.85 -6.62
CA GLN A 505 -1.55 6.71 -5.64
C GLN A 505 -1.24 5.97 -4.34
N THR A 506 -2.18 5.15 -3.85
CA THR A 506 -2.11 4.57 -2.50
C THR A 506 -1.78 3.08 -2.48
N GLY A 507 -2.32 2.33 -3.44
CA GLY A 507 -2.41 0.84 -3.58
C GLY A 507 -2.56 0.11 -2.29
N VAL A 508 -3.38 0.71 -1.46
CA VAL A 508 -4.23 0.03 -0.53
C VAL A 508 -5.50 -0.28 -1.30
N SER A 509 -6.13 -1.42 -1.03
CA SER A 509 -7.45 -1.74 -1.61
C SER A 509 -8.39 -0.56 -1.37
N THR A 510 -9.14 -0.16 -2.39
CA THR A 510 -9.94 1.06 -2.34
C THR A 510 -11.37 0.77 -2.81
N LEU A 511 -12.38 1.36 -2.18
CA LEU A 511 -13.76 1.33 -2.67
C LEU A 511 -14.30 2.73 -2.92
N GLY A 512 -15.25 2.83 -3.86
CA GLY A 512 -16.05 4.03 -4.01
C GLY A 512 -17.05 4.16 -2.85
N LEU A 513 -17.26 5.38 -2.38
CA LEU A 513 -18.23 5.74 -1.33
C LEU A 513 -19.20 6.80 -1.84
N ARG A 514 -20.38 6.82 -1.21
CA ARG A 514 -21.36 7.89 -1.29
C ARG A 514 -21.99 8.16 0.06
N ARG A 515 -22.47 9.39 0.23
CA ARG A 515 -23.39 9.75 1.31
C ARG A 515 -24.76 9.12 1.05
N THR A 516 -25.35 8.58 2.10
CA THR A 516 -26.67 7.96 2.09
C THR A 516 -27.42 8.33 3.35
N ALA A 517 -28.69 8.69 3.20
CA ALA A 517 -29.56 9.01 4.32
C ALA A 517 -29.77 7.77 5.21
N GLU A 518 -29.85 7.97 6.52
CA GLU A 518 -30.00 6.93 7.54
C GLU A 518 -31.11 5.92 7.22
N ALA A 519 -32.25 6.40 6.70
CA ALA A 519 -33.38 5.54 6.35
C ALA A 519 -33.08 4.51 5.25
N GLN A 520 -32.01 4.69 4.48
CA GLN A 520 -31.65 3.87 3.33
C GLN A 520 -30.48 2.90 3.59
N ILE A 521 -29.77 3.03 4.70
CA ILE A 521 -28.51 2.30 4.94
C ILE A 521 -28.70 0.78 5.05
N ALA A 522 -29.90 0.32 5.43
CA ALA A 522 -30.22 -1.11 5.51
C ALA A 522 -30.14 -1.85 4.16
N ASN A 523 -30.02 -1.10 3.05
CA ASN A 523 -29.88 -1.66 1.71
C ASN A 523 -28.42 -1.83 1.27
N PHE A 524 -27.46 -1.22 1.98
CA PHE A 524 -26.08 -1.09 1.50
C PHE A 524 -25.05 -1.48 2.56
N GLY A 525 -23.89 -1.94 2.09
CA GLY A 525 -22.69 -1.97 2.94
C GLY A 525 -22.38 -0.55 3.40
N THR A 526 -22.14 -0.39 4.70
CA THR A 526 -21.83 0.90 5.34
C THR A 526 -20.44 0.84 5.94
N VAL A 527 -19.69 1.94 5.87
CA VAL A 527 -18.34 2.02 6.40
C VAL A 527 -18.22 3.15 7.42
N THR A 528 -17.25 3.03 8.30
CA THR A 528 -16.76 4.14 9.13
C THR A 528 -15.24 4.25 9.03
N GLY A 529 -14.69 5.38 9.46
CA GLY A 529 -13.27 5.65 9.29
C GLY A 529 -12.83 7.02 9.78
N ALA A 530 -11.55 7.30 9.53
CA ALA A 530 -10.94 8.60 9.76
C ALA A 530 -10.55 9.25 8.42
N TRP A 531 -10.83 10.54 8.27
CA TRP A 531 -10.46 11.27 7.06
C TRP A 531 -8.94 11.37 6.91
N ILE A 532 -8.44 10.98 5.74
CA ILE A 532 -7.08 11.30 5.28
C ILE A 532 -7.15 12.65 4.55
N GLU A 533 -8.09 12.76 3.61
CA GLU A 533 -8.47 14.01 2.97
C GLU A 533 -9.95 14.27 3.32
N PRO A 534 -10.28 15.35 4.04
CA PRO A 534 -11.64 15.65 4.45
C PRO A 534 -12.65 15.53 3.31
N GLU A 535 -13.74 14.79 3.57
CA GLU A 535 -14.84 14.52 2.64
C GLU A 535 -14.49 13.82 1.32
N LYS A 536 -13.23 13.42 1.11
CA LYS A 536 -12.75 12.86 -0.16
C LYS A 536 -12.13 11.48 0.00
N LEU A 537 -11.16 11.33 0.89
CA LEU A 537 -10.43 10.06 1.10
C LEU A 537 -10.50 9.64 2.56
N LEU A 538 -11.17 8.52 2.80
CA LEU A 538 -11.40 7.94 4.13
C LEU A 538 -10.47 6.74 4.35
N ASN A 539 -9.74 6.71 5.47
CA ASN A 539 -9.16 5.48 5.99
C ASN A 539 -10.28 4.65 6.62
N VAL A 540 -10.71 3.58 5.97
CA VAL A 540 -11.80 2.74 6.46
C VAL A 540 -11.32 1.93 7.65
N THR A 541 -12.07 2.00 8.75
CA THR A 541 -11.78 1.30 10.00
C THR A 541 -12.78 0.20 10.31
N GLU A 542 -13.95 0.19 9.66
CA GLU A 542 -14.96 -0.87 9.85
C GLU A 542 -15.85 -0.98 8.62
N PHE A 543 -16.23 -2.22 8.28
CA PHE A 543 -17.29 -2.53 7.33
C PHE A 543 -18.47 -3.19 8.06
N ALA A 544 -19.69 -2.75 7.74
CA ALA A 544 -20.92 -3.39 8.20
C ALA A 544 -21.84 -3.71 7.02
N GLU A 545 -22.24 -4.97 6.88
CA GLU A 545 -23.19 -5.41 5.85
C GLU A 545 -24.62 -5.09 6.28
N LYS A 546 -25.25 -4.14 5.57
CA LYS A 546 -26.67 -3.77 5.75
C LYS A 546 -27.02 -3.62 7.24
N PRO A 547 -26.37 -2.66 7.94
CA PRO A 547 -26.55 -2.48 9.37
C PRO A 547 -27.96 -2.00 9.70
N THR A 548 -28.37 -2.22 10.94
CA THR A 548 -29.54 -1.53 11.49
C THR A 548 -29.20 -0.08 11.78
N VAL A 549 -30.22 0.78 11.82
CA VAL A 549 -30.06 2.20 12.18
C VAL A 549 -29.40 2.36 13.55
N ASP A 550 -29.84 1.58 14.54
CA ASP A 550 -29.29 1.65 15.89
C ASP A 550 -27.80 1.26 15.93
N TYR A 551 -27.41 0.21 15.20
CA TYR A 551 -26.00 -0.17 15.07
C TYR A 551 -25.20 0.95 14.42
N ALA A 552 -25.71 1.54 13.33
CA ALA A 552 -25.01 2.59 12.62
C ALA A 552 -24.81 3.85 13.47
N ARG A 553 -25.81 4.26 14.25
CA ARG A 553 -25.70 5.38 15.20
C ARG A 553 -24.64 5.16 16.27
N ALA A 554 -24.53 3.93 16.77
CA ALA A 554 -23.59 3.59 17.83
C ALA A 554 -22.15 3.40 17.33
N TYR A 555 -21.95 2.84 16.13
CA TYR A 555 -20.64 2.34 15.72
C TYR A 555 -20.15 2.88 14.37
N LEU A 556 -21.02 3.40 13.51
CA LEU A 556 -20.66 3.77 12.13
C LEU A 556 -20.62 5.27 11.85
N ARG A 557 -20.54 6.09 12.90
CA ARG A 557 -20.42 7.56 12.77
C ARG A 557 -18.99 7.94 12.41
N ILE A 558 -18.86 8.82 11.43
CA ILE A 558 -17.60 9.47 11.07
C ILE A 558 -17.62 10.88 11.68
N PRO A 559 -16.54 11.31 12.37
CA PRO A 559 -16.43 12.68 12.87
C PRO A 559 -16.66 13.72 11.77
N ASP A 560 -17.28 14.84 12.14
CA ASP A 560 -17.57 15.98 11.26
C ASP A 560 -18.53 15.69 10.08
N MET A 561 -19.19 14.52 10.08
CA MET A 561 -20.24 14.19 9.11
C MET A 561 -21.64 14.61 9.62
N PRO A 562 -22.53 15.12 8.77
CA PRO A 562 -23.90 15.48 9.16
C PRO A 562 -24.64 14.36 9.93
N GLU A 563 -25.47 14.75 10.89
CA GLU A 563 -26.39 13.80 11.53
C GLU A 563 -27.38 13.23 10.52
N GLY A 564 -27.71 11.94 10.67
CA GLY A 564 -28.64 11.25 9.77
C GLY A 564 -28.06 10.85 8.40
N GLU A 565 -26.75 11.03 8.17
CA GLU A 565 -26.06 10.53 6.99
C GLU A 565 -24.94 9.55 7.35
N TYR A 566 -24.70 8.60 6.44
CA TYR A 566 -23.66 7.58 6.54
C TYR A 566 -22.93 7.38 5.21
N MET A 567 -21.68 6.93 5.29
CA MET A 567 -20.92 6.51 4.13
C MET A 567 -21.25 5.08 3.76
N THR A 568 -21.78 4.89 2.55
CA THR A 568 -22.15 3.58 2.02
C THR A 568 -21.36 3.28 0.77
N VAL A 569 -21.19 1.99 0.49
CA VAL A 569 -20.44 1.55 -0.68
C VAL A 569 -21.12 2.03 -1.96
N PHE A 570 -20.35 2.64 -2.85
CA PHE A 570 -20.75 3.06 -4.19
C PHE A 570 -20.86 1.86 -5.17
N GLY A 571 -20.36 0.68 -4.82
CA GLY A 571 -20.48 -0.52 -5.64
C GLY A 571 -19.35 -0.73 -6.66
N GLN A 572 -18.25 0.01 -6.52
CA GLN A 572 -17.00 -0.21 -7.25
C GLN A 572 -15.88 -0.42 -6.22
N TYR A 573 -15.05 -1.43 -6.42
CA TYR A 573 -13.95 -1.78 -5.51
C TYR A 573 -12.71 -2.13 -6.33
N ILE A 574 -11.54 -1.69 -5.89
CA ILE A 574 -10.26 -2.24 -6.34
C ILE A 574 -9.69 -3.03 -5.18
N ILE A 575 -9.55 -4.34 -5.38
CA ILE A 575 -9.24 -5.30 -4.32
C ILE A 575 -7.96 -6.03 -4.67
N LYS A 576 -7.10 -6.21 -3.67
CA LYS A 576 -5.89 -7.03 -3.80
C LYS A 576 -6.21 -8.54 -3.72
N PRO A 577 -5.41 -9.40 -4.38
CA PRO A 577 -5.68 -10.84 -4.48
C PRO A 577 -5.70 -11.58 -3.12
N GLN A 578 -5.12 -11.01 -2.07
CA GLN A 578 -5.19 -11.50 -0.69
C GLN A 578 -6.63 -11.79 -0.23
N ILE A 579 -7.63 -11.10 -0.79
CA ILE A 579 -9.05 -11.38 -0.54
C ILE A 579 -9.42 -12.85 -0.76
N PHE A 580 -8.81 -13.52 -1.75
CA PHE A 580 -9.11 -14.91 -2.07
C PHE A 580 -8.69 -15.85 -0.95
N ASN A 581 -7.62 -15.55 -0.20
CA ASN A 581 -7.19 -16.35 0.94
C ASN A 581 -8.23 -16.32 2.07
N TYR A 582 -8.78 -15.13 2.37
CA TYR A 582 -9.82 -15.01 3.40
C TYR A 582 -11.14 -15.64 2.96
N LEU A 583 -11.51 -15.49 1.68
CA LEU A 583 -12.68 -16.16 1.12
C LEU A 583 -12.51 -17.69 1.16
N GLU A 584 -11.33 -18.21 0.81
CA GLU A 584 -11.02 -19.64 0.93
C GLU A 584 -11.15 -20.13 2.37
N GLU A 585 -10.61 -19.37 3.33
CA GLU A 585 -10.73 -19.70 4.75
C GLU A 585 -12.19 -19.74 5.21
N HIS A 586 -12.98 -18.73 4.85
CA HIS A 586 -14.40 -18.67 5.19
C HIS A 586 -15.17 -19.85 4.60
N ILE A 587 -14.91 -20.18 3.32
CA ILE A 587 -15.55 -21.30 2.63
C ILE A 587 -15.16 -22.63 3.29
N ARG A 588 -13.86 -22.86 3.51
CA ARG A 588 -13.35 -24.10 4.12
C ARG A 588 -13.89 -24.31 5.53
N ASN A 589 -14.05 -23.24 6.30
CA ASN A 589 -14.54 -23.28 7.68
C ASN A 589 -16.07 -23.08 7.78
N ASN A 590 -16.78 -22.98 6.65
CA ASN A 590 -18.22 -22.74 6.56
C ASN A 590 -18.71 -21.52 7.38
N VAL A 591 -17.94 -20.43 7.35
CA VAL A 591 -18.30 -19.16 8.02
C VAL A 591 -19.28 -18.41 7.13
N ARG A 592 -20.55 -18.36 7.55
CA ARG A 592 -21.64 -17.73 6.79
C ARG A 592 -22.33 -16.64 7.59
N GLU A 593 -22.68 -15.57 6.89
CA GLU A 593 -23.50 -14.47 7.42
C GLU A 593 -24.84 -14.47 6.71
N ARG A 594 -25.92 -14.51 7.49
CA ARG A 594 -27.29 -14.62 6.97
C ARG A 594 -27.50 -15.82 6.00
N GLY A 595 -26.72 -16.89 6.19
CA GLY A 595 -26.80 -18.13 5.39
C GLY A 595 -25.89 -18.16 4.15
N GLU A 596 -25.15 -17.09 3.87
CA GLU A 596 -24.33 -16.94 2.66
C GLU A 596 -22.85 -16.66 3.00
N PHE A 597 -21.96 -17.02 2.09
CA PHE A 597 -20.58 -16.53 2.10
C PHE A 597 -20.57 -15.07 1.62
N GLN A 598 -20.43 -14.14 2.56
CA GLN A 598 -20.41 -12.71 2.27
C GLN A 598 -19.01 -12.21 1.94
N LEU A 599 -18.94 -11.20 1.07
CA LEU A 599 -17.69 -10.50 0.75
C LEU A 599 -17.28 -9.56 1.90
N THR A 600 -18.25 -8.97 2.61
CA THR A 600 -18.03 -7.89 3.58
C THR A 600 -17.12 -8.28 4.75
N SER A 601 -17.25 -9.49 5.31
CA SER A 601 -16.31 -9.97 6.34
C SER A 601 -14.92 -10.23 5.81
N ALA A 602 -14.79 -10.72 4.57
CA ALA A 602 -13.48 -10.90 3.95
C ALA A 602 -12.81 -9.54 3.65
N LEU A 603 -13.59 -8.51 3.28
CA LEU A 603 -13.09 -7.14 3.14
C LEU A 603 -12.66 -6.55 4.48
N ASP A 604 -13.39 -6.79 5.56
CA ASP A 604 -12.96 -6.32 6.88
C ASP A 604 -11.68 -7.01 7.35
N ARG A 605 -11.50 -8.31 7.06
CA ARG A 605 -10.22 -9.00 7.28
C ARG A 605 -9.09 -8.39 6.45
N LEU A 606 -9.32 -8.15 5.15
CA LEU A 606 -8.33 -7.48 4.30
C LEU A 606 -7.99 -6.08 4.81
N ARG A 607 -8.98 -5.32 5.29
CA ARG A 607 -8.76 -4.03 5.96
C ARG A 607 -7.89 -4.17 7.20
N GLN A 608 -8.17 -5.15 8.05
CA GLN A 608 -7.40 -5.43 9.26
C GLN A 608 -5.95 -5.79 8.98
N GLU A 609 -5.61 -6.37 7.81
CA GLU A 609 -4.26 -6.85 7.47
C GLU A 609 -3.49 -5.96 6.48
N ASP A 610 -4.18 -5.28 5.55
CA ASP A 610 -3.56 -4.45 4.50
C ASP A 610 -4.00 -2.98 4.53
N GLY A 611 -5.00 -2.65 5.35
CA GLY A 611 -5.70 -1.37 5.28
C GLY A 611 -6.75 -1.34 4.16
N PHE A 612 -7.62 -0.33 4.18
CA PHE A 612 -8.61 -0.14 3.13
C PHE A 612 -8.99 1.34 3.03
N TYR A 613 -9.05 1.89 1.82
CA TYR A 613 -9.44 3.28 1.59
C TYR A 613 -10.81 3.40 0.96
N GLY A 614 -11.53 4.45 1.33
CA GLY A 614 -12.82 4.82 0.76
C GLY A 614 -12.71 6.15 0.05
N LEU A 615 -12.91 6.16 -1.26
CA LEU A 615 -12.93 7.37 -2.07
C LEU A 615 -14.38 7.83 -2.25
N VAL A 616 -14.73 9.02 -1.81
CA VAL A 616 -16.04 9.62 -2.13
C VAL A 616 -16.03 9.95 -3.62
N ILE A 617 -16.90 9.29 -4.38
CA ILE A 617 -16.91 9.40 -5.85
C ILE A 617 -17.66 10.66 -6.27
N ASP A 618 -17.04 11.45 -7.15
CA ASP A 618 -17.70 12.56 -7.83
C ASP A 618 -18.56 12.03 -8.98
N GLY A 619 -19.73 11.52 -8.59
CA GLY A 619 -20.69 10.92 -9.49
C GLY A 619 -21.87 10.27 -8.78
N ARG A 620 -22.73 9.67 -9.59
CA ARG A 620 -23.98 9.03 -9.18
C ARG A 620 -23.95 7.56 -9.54
N ARG A 621 -24.63 6.78 -8.70
CA ARG A 621 -24.86 5.36 -8.86
C ARG A 621 -26.35 5.12 -8.95
N TYR A 622 -26.75 4.30 -9.92
CA TYR A 622 -28.13 3.92 -10.20
C TYR A 622 -28.28 2.41 -10.01
N ASP A 623 -29.37 1.98 -9.36
CA ASP A 623 -29.65 0.59 -8.98
C ASP A 623 -30.76 0.03 -9.86
N ILE A 624 -30.48 -1.08 -10.54
CA ILE A 624 -31.43 -1.79 -11.41
C ILE A 624 -32.00 -3.07 -10.77
N GLY A 625 -31.57 -3.40 -9.54
CA GLY A 625 -31.88 -4.62 -8.81
C GLY A 625 -33.20 -4.62 -8.02
N ILE A 626 -33.88 -3.46 -7.92
CA ILE A 626 -35.19 -3.30 -7.26
C ILE A 626 -36.15 -2.58 -8.23
N PRO A 627 -37.43 -2.99 -8.34
CA PRO A 627 -38.38 -2.38 -9.28
C PRO A 627 -38.47 -0.85 -9.21
N GLU A 628 -38.58 -0.29 -8.00
CA GLU A 628 -38.75 1.16 -7.81
C GLU A 628 -37.49 1.93 -8.22
N TYR A 629 -36.31 1.44 -7.82
CA TYR A 629 -35.04 2.04 -8.22
C TYR A 629 -34.74 1.85 -9.71
N TYR A 630 -35.19 0.76 -10.31
CA TYR A 630 -35.08 0.56 -11.75
C TYR A 630 -35.94 1.57 -12.50
N LEU A 631 -37.18 1.82 -12.06
CA LEU A 631 -38.03 2.85 -12.63
C LEU A 631 -37.41 4.26 -12.48
N GLU A 632 -36.85 4.56 -11.32
CA GLU A 632 -36.11 5.82 -11.08
C GLU A 632 -34.90 5.95 -12.01
N THR A 633 -34.12 4.87 -12.16
CA THR A 633 -32.96 4.80 -13.05
C THR A 633 -33.35 5.08 -14.49
N LEU A 634 -34.43 4.48 -15.00
CA LEU A 634 -34.93 4.74 -16.35
C LEU A 634 -35.34 6.20 -16.58
N ARG A 635 -35.76 6.92 -15.53
CA ARG A 635 -36.13 8.34 -15.61
C ARG A 635 -34.90 9.24 -15.62
N THR A 636 -33.93 8.95 -14.76
CA THR A 636 -32.87 9.88 -14.36
C THR A 636 -31.50 9.60 -14.95
N PHE A 637 -31.19 8.37 -15.39
CA PHE A 637 -29.85 8.03 -15.90
C PHE A 637 -29.43 8.77 -17.19
N ARG A 638 -30.43 9.20 -17.97
CA ARG A 638 -30.27 9.98 -19.20
C ARG A 638 -30.09 11.48 -18.96
N GLU A 639 -30.25 11.94 -17.73
CA GLU A 639 -29.96 13.32 -17.32
C GLU A 639 -28.44 13.48 -17.11
#